data_AF-A0A843DKZ7-F1
#
_entry.id   AF-A0A843DKZ7-F1
#
_cell.length_a   1.000
_cell.length_b   1.000
_cell.length_c   1.000
_cell.angle_alpha   90.00
_cell.angle_beta   90.00
_cell.angle_gamma   90.00
#
_symmetry.space_group_name_H-M   'P 1'
#
loop_
_entity.id
_entity.type
_entity.pdbx_description
1 polymer ?
#
loop_
_entity_poly.entity_id
_entity_poly.type
_entity_poly.pdbx_seq_one_letter_code
_entity_poly.pdbx_strand_id
1 'polypeptide(L)'
;MSSACAADLNSTDNSIEIDEDGSVVSTDVSETFDNLRKAINMSNQISLTSDIINTGEYEIFINDNITINGNGYVIDGNKMGRLFTIYNGGQLTLINAKLTNGDLSFDLQSNYDGGAIYNEGTLIIKDCEFYGNYAHNGGAIANDNEATTMLYGTNYFHDNSVWQDGGAIANTGGSSLIIKGNNTFESNYAFFLGTASIPVDEGKGGAILNAFASPNNPSKKSYLYIEGETIFKTNVVNSDGGAIFNHQAIANITGKNTFTGNQGMHEYSKGGAINNENATLYLSGDNLFQSNKAYRGGAIDNNLFDSVMTIDGKNQFIDNTGNMGGAISNQESIRLNIYGENTFTNNRANFGAGANIGGAIYSFRSYLNIDAKNTFTNNNAAGSGGAIYFAHDMFSMKGTNTFKSNSAPMAGAILLINTPRVDLLGKNIFDSNTASTSGGAIRANNVFELILGNHNYFTNNKASHGGGAIYTQSSVLNTQGSYFEGNSAKYGGAIFLEDTAFAGNYNIFKNNVASITGSDIESYQSSINSLEFNYWNSQNKVSQNNIHNYDVSNIKNWVILDLSIPPEIKQNINTEVVSFKDNNYGHLEGEMPDYAEVDIYPNFNPSKVVVSKNVGISKFIGNLGEVTVSADVNDFFTMKRTDVVDGRVKTSLNANNVILNEPVSSVNYDVILTDVNGNALSGRTIAIDVGGVKYTRATDNKGKASLTLSNLENGYYEIVSSYAGESNYYYESSITNSIICMFDNESTTNLVGKDFEMYYKDGSRYVVTLTDEDHNPLASKDVKFIINGVVYTRVTDSEGNASIALNLDAGEVNITAVFAGDDENGFAFTQNTVTIKSTIDGWDIVKYFRNGTQYYAKFIDSKGNPLKNTDVRFNINGVLYTRTTNESGYARMNINLNPGEYIITAMHPNGETHGNKITVLSILEGNDLVKYYRNDSQYYIKVLNDDGTPAKKGETVKFNINGVFYNRTVDENGFAKLNINLNPGDYIITAEYKGLQYSNNIKVLPILTAEDLLMKYKDGRRFKAKLVDGQGNPLSGKTIQFNVNGMFYSRTTNDEGYAALNINLMPGNYIITSSYDAARISNRISISQ
;
A
#
# COMPACT_ATOMS: atom_id res chain seq x y z
N MET A 1 -24.49 -70.14 -35.23
CA MET A 1 -24.57 -71.60 -35.53
C MET A 1 -23.29 -72.01 -36.25
N SER A 2 -23.09 -73.30 -36.52
CA SER A 2 -21.81 -74.01 -36.71
C SER A 2 -21.19 -74.01 -38.13
N SER A 3 -20.00 -74.64 -38.24
CA SER A 3 -19.17 -75.03 -39.41
C SER A 3 -18.43 -73.90 -40.13
N ALA A 4 -17.09 -73.85 -40.16
CA ALA A 4 -16.05 -74.76 -40.74
C ALA A 4 -15.81 -74.47 -42.25
N CYS A 5 -14.60 -74.56 -42.83
CA CYS A 5 -13.38 -75.31 -42.45
C CYS A 5 -12.07 -74.63 -42.96
N ALA A 6 -10.89 -75.13 -42.55
CA ALA A 6 -9.56 -74.82 -43.11
C ALA A 6 -9.34 -75.56 -44.47
N ALA A 7 -8.25 -75.44 -45.27
CA ALA A 7 -6.91 -74.86 -45.11
C ALA A 7 -6.36 -74.41 -46.53
N ASP A 8 -5.07 -74.24 -46.91
CA ASP A 8 -3.77 -74.54 -46.27
C ASP A 8 -2.55 -73.75 -46.84
N LEU A 9 -1.63 -73.38 -45.94
CA LEU A 9 -0.15 -73.25 -45.99
C LEU A 9 0.71 -72.91 -47.26
N ASN A 10 1.55 -71.86 -47.11
CA ASN A 10 3.04 -71.86 -47.11
C ASN A 10 3.86 -70.97 -48.09
N SER A 11 4.65 -70.06 -47.47
CA SER A 11 5.98 -69.53 -47.87
C SER A 11 6.05 -68.61 -49.11
N THR A 12 6.87 -67.56 -49.19
CA THR A 12 8.02 -67.01 -48.41
C THR A 12 7.89 -65.48 -48.42
N ASP A 13 7.98 -64.74 -47.31
CA ASP A 13 9.17 -64.36 -46.51
C ASP A 13 9.41 -62.84 -46.65
N ASN A 14 9.23 -62.14 -45.53
CA ASN A 14 9.82 -60.83 -45.25
C ASN A 14 9.93 -60.79 -43.72
N SER A 15 11.12 -61.09 -43.22
CA SER A 15 11.40 -61.33 -41.81
C SER A 15 11.11 -60.11 -40.94
N ILE A 16 10.34 -60.32 -39.88
CA ILE A 16 10.39 -59.46 -38.69
C ILE A 16 11.67 -59.85 -37.95
N GLU A 17 12.68 -58.99 -37.96
CA GLU A 17 13.79 -59.10 -37.00
C GLU A 17 13.27 -58.75 -35.60
N ILE A 18 13.81 -59.43 -34.58
CA ILE A 18 13.46 -59.26 -33.17
C ILE A 18 14.78 -59.22 -32.41
N ASP A 19 15.06 -58.11 -31.73
CA ASP A 19 16.25 -57.97 -30.90
C ASP A 19 16.11 -58.70 -29.55
N GLU A 20 17.24 -59.00 -28.91
CA GLU A 20 17.35 -59.89 -27.73
C GLU A 20 16.62 -59.42 -26.45
N ASP A 21 15.95 -58.26 -26.45
CA ASP A 21 15.15 -57.76 -25.32
C ASP A 21 13.62 -57.92 -25.47
N GLY A 22 13.13 -58.32 -26.65
CA GLY A 22 11.70 -58.52 -26.93
C GLY A 22 10.89 -57.24 -27.16
N SER A 23 11.53 -56.10 -27.41
CA SER A 23 10.86 -54.91 -27.95
C SER A 23 10.49 -55.09 -29.43
N VAL A 24 9.36 -54.50 -29.84
CA VAL A 24 8.88 -54.55 -31.24
C VAL A 24 9.69 -53.57 -32.07
N VAL A 25 10.38 -54.07 -33.10
CA VAL A 25 11.19 -53.27 -34.02
C VAL A 25 10.32 -52.22 -34.72
N SER A 26 10.77 -50.97 -34.72
CA SER A 26 10.09 -49.90 -35.45
C SER A 26 10.12 -50.19 -36.94
N THR A 27 8.98 -50.16 -37.61
CA THR A 27 8.94 -50.36 -39.06
C THR A 27 9.38 -49.08 -39.76
N ASP A 28 10.49 -49.13 -40.48
CA ASP A 28 10.97 -48.03 -41.31
C ASP A 28 10.10 -47.90 -42.57
N VAL A 29 9.64 -46.69 -42.86
CA VAL A 29 8.72 -46.39 -43.96
C VAL A 29 9.29 -45.29 -44.87
N SER A 30 9.05 -45.44 -46.17
CA SER A 30 9.41 -44.47 -47.21
C SER A 30 8.36 -44.39 -48.33
N GLU A 31 8.48 -43.35 -49.15
CA GLU A 31 7.81 -43.10 -50.44
C GLU A 31 6.30 -42.75 -50.40
N THR A 32 5.41 -43.64 -49.97
CA THR A 32 3.94 -43.47 -50.20
C THR A 32 3.04 -43.69 -48.98
N PHE A 33 1.84 -43.12 -49.07
CA PHE A 33 0.74 -43.36 -48.12
C PHE A 33 0.43 -44.85 -47.95
N ASP A 34 0.47 -45.62 -49.03
CA ASP A 34 0.26 -47.06 -49.04
C ASP A 34 1.30 -47.83 -48.21
N ASN A 35 2.55 -47.39 -48.23
CA ASN A 35 3.62 -47.98 -47.43
C ASN A 35 3.41 -47.66 -45.94
N LEU A 36 3.03 -46.42 -45.62
CA LEU A 36 2.70 -46.02 -44.25
C LEU A 36 1.48 -46.79 -43.71
N ARG A 37 0.43 -46.94 -44.52
CA ARG A 37 -0.76 -47.72 -44.19
C ARG A 37 -0.46 -49.21 -43.97
N LYS A 38 0.43 -49.81 -44.78
CA LYS A 38 0.88 -51.20 -44.57
C LYS A 38 1.66 -51.35 -43.27
N ALA A 39 2.56 -50.41 -42.97
CA ALA A 39 3.37 -50.44 -41.75
C ALA A 39 2.51 -50.29 -40.48
N ILE A 40 1.52 -49.39 -40.49
CA ILE A 40 0.55 -49.21 -39.39
C ILE A 40 -0.26 -50.49 -39.11
N ASN A 41 -0.55 -51.31 -40.14
CA ASN A 41 -1.19 -52.61 -39.97
C ASN A 41 -0.25 -53.72 -39.44
N MET A 42 1.06 -53.45 -39.33
CA MET A 42 2.09 -54.42 -38.91
C MET A 42 2.75 -54.05 -37.56
N SER A 43 2.82 -52.77 -37.22
CA SER A 43 3.46 -52.27 -36.00
C SER A 43 2.77 -51.04 -35.42
N ASN A 44 2.80 -50.95 -34.09
CA ASN A 44 2.31 -49.79 -33.34
C ASN A 44 3.40 -48.72 -33.14
N GLN A 45 4.63 -48.96 -33.62
CA GLN A 45 5.77 -48.03 -33.56
C GLN A 45 6.37 -47.89 -34.97
N ILE A 46 6.25 -46.70 -35.55
CA ILE A 46 6.63 -46.40 -36.93
C ILE A 46 7.69 -45.31 -36.94
N SER A 47 8.72 -45.49 -37.77
CA SER A 47 9.77 -44.50 -38.02
C SER A 47 9.75 -44.10 -39.50
N LEU A 48 9.69 -42.81 -39.81
CA LEU A 48 9.85 -42.34 -41.18
C LEU A 48 11.33 -42.24 -41.54
N THR A 49 11.67 -42.70 -42.74
CA THR A 49 13.04 -42.64 -43.31
C THR A 49 13.13 -41.77 -44.56
N SER A 50 11.99 -41.36 -45.12
CA SER A 50 11.85 -40.33 -46.15
C SER A 50 10.54 -39.57 -45.97
N ASP A 51 10.33 -38.56 -46.80
CA ASP A 51 8.99 -37.98 -47.00
C ASP A 51 8.01 -39.04 -47.53
N ILE A 52 6.73 -38.86 -47.21
CA ILE A 52 5.59 -39.70 -47.54
C ILE A 52 4.59 -38.86 -48.32
N ILE A 53 4.32 -39.23 -49.58
CA ILE A 53 3.46 -38.44 -50.47
C ILE A 53 2.20 -39.24 -50.81
N ASN A 54 1.02 -38.60 -50.73
CA ASN A 54 -0.21 -39.17 -51.25
C ASN A 54 -0.23 -39.09 -52.79
N THR A 55 -0.38 -40.25 -53.46
CA THR A 55 -0.39 -40.37 -54.93
C THR A 55 -1.78 -40.71 -55.51
N GLY A 56 -2.85 -40.57 -54.72
CA GLY A 56 -4.24 -40.87 -55.11
C GLY A 56 -4.88 -41.94 -54.22
N GLU A 57 -4.43 -42.03 -52.97
CA GLU A 57 -4.76 -43.07 -52.01
C GLU A 57 -5.71 -42.54 -50.93
N TYR A 58 -6.58 -43.42 -50.42
CA TYR A 58 -7.54 -43.09 -49.36
C TYR A 58 -6.83 -42.71 -48.04
N GLU A 59 -7.51 -41.91 -47.22
CA GLU A 59 -7.07 -41.53 -45.87
C GLU A 59 -6.68 -42.73 -44.99
N ILE A 60 -5.80 -42.50 -44.02
CA ILE A 60 -5.32 -43.53 -43.09
C ILE A 60 -6.19 -43.55 -41.83
N PHE A 61 -6.86 -44.67 -41.59
CA PHE A 61 -7.73 -44.88 -40.43
C PHE A 61 -6.95 -45.45 -39.23
N ILE A 62 -7.05 -44.80 -38.08
CA ILE A 62 -6.44 -45.23 -36.82
C ILE A 62 -7.52 -45.75 -35.86
N ASN A 63 -7.49 -47.06 -35.61
CA ASN A 63 -8.38 -47.75 -34.66
C ASN A 63 -7.64 -48.28 -33.41
N ASP A 64 -6.31 -48.33 -33.46
CA ASP A 64 -5.42 -48.85 -32.42
C ASP A 64 -4.49 -47.74 -31.89
N ASN A 65 -3.60 -48.10 -30.95
CA ASN A 65 -2.61 -47.18 -30.39
C ASN A 65 -1.33 -47.15 -31.24
N ILE A 66 -1.22 -46.17 -32.13
CA ILE A 66 -0.12 -45.99 -33.09
C ILE A 66 0.78 -44.83 -32.67
N THR A 67 2.10 -45.01 -32.76
CA THR A 67 3.10 -43.93 -32.65
C THR A 67 3.88 -43.82 -33.94
N ILE A 68 3.97 -42.62 -34.50
CA ILE A 68 4.77 -42.28 -35.67
C ILE A 68 5.82 -41.24 -35.26
N ASN A 69 7.10 -41.62 -35.34
CA ASN A 69 8.21 -40.68 -35.30
C ASN A 69 8.55 -40.27 -36.74
N GLY A 70 8.28 -39.00 -37.07
CA GLY A 70 8.52 -38.45 -38.39
C GLY A 70 9.98 -38.17 -38.71
N ASN A 71 10.88 -38.17 -37.72
CA ASN A 71 12.32 -37.85 -37.89
C ASN A 71 12.60 -36.51 -38.63
N GLY A 72 11.63 -35.60 -38.70
CA GLY A 72 11.68 -34.32 -39.42
C GLY A 72 11.13 -34.36 -40.86
N TYR A 73 10.73 -35.53 -41.35
CA TYR A 73 10.17 -35.74 -42.69
C TYR A 73 8.70 -35.28 -42.82
N VAL A 74 8.29 -35.09 -44.07
CA VAL A 74 6.97 -34.60 -44.47
C VAL A 74 6.01 -35.76 -44.75
N ILE A 75 4.77 -35.64 -44.28
CA ILE A 75 3.60 -36.38 -44.72
C ILE A 75 2.74 -35.41 -45.52
N ASP A 76 2.82 -35.52 -46.85
CA ASP A 76 2.21 -34.61 -47.81
C ASP A 76 0.91 -35.22 -48.38
N GLY A 77 -0.22 -34.57 -48.12
CA GLY A 77 -1.53 -34.96 -48.66
C GLY A 77 -1.70 -34.67 -50.14
N ASN A 78 -0.79 -33.88 -50.74
CA ASN A 78 -0.75 -33.55 -52.15
C ASN A 78 -2.10 -33.03 -52.71
N LYS A 79 -2.92 -32.44 -51.82
CA LYS A 79 -4.30 -31.99 -52.08
C LYS A 79 -5.27 -33.07 -52.54
N MET A 80 -5.01 -34.34 -52.17
CA MET A 80 -5.80 -35.50 -52.60
C MET A 80 -6.81 -35.97 -51.53
N GLY A 81 -6.82 -35.34 -50.36
CA GLY A 81 -7.74 -35.62 -49.25
C GLY A 81 -7.11 -35.35 -47.89
N ARG A 82 -7.71 -35.94 -46.84
CA ARG A 82 -7.21 -35.96 -45.46
C ARG A 82 -6.07 -36.96 -45.29
N LEU A 83 -5.15 -36.69 -44.36
CA LEU A 83 -4.04 -37.61 -44.05
C LEU A 83 -4.51 -38.74 -43.12
N PHE A 84 -5.10 -38.40 -41.98
CA PHE A 84 -5.51 -39.35 -40.95
C PHE A 84 -6.94 -39.11 -40.43
N THR A 85 -7.67 -40.19 -40.18
CA THR A 85 -8.89 -40.19 -39.36
C THR A 85 -8.69 -41.13 -38.16
N ILE A 86 -8.87 -40.62 -36.95
CA ILE A 86 -8.74 -41.37 -35.69
C ILE A 86 -10.14 -41.64 -35.16
N TYR A 87 -10.55 -42.91 -35.13
CA TYR A 87 -11.86 -43.29 -34.61
C TYR A 87 -11.89 -43.34 -33.09
N ASN A 88 -13.11 -43.30 -32.53
CA ASN A 88 -13.33 -43.43 -31.09
C ASN A 88 -12.73 -44.75 -30.56
N GLY A 89 -11.81 -44.63 -29.58
CA GLY A 89 -11.02 -45.72 -29.02
C GLY A 89 -9.61 -45.87 -29.59
N GLY A 90 -9.33 -45.30 -30.77
CA GLY A 90 -7.98 -45.25 -31.35
C GLY A 90 -7.11 -44.14 -30.74
N GLN A 91 -5.79 -44.30 -30.83
CA GLN A 91 -4.82 -43.27 -30.42
C GLN A 91 -3.73 -43.09 -31.48
N LEU A 92 -3.51 -41.86 -31.93
CA LEU A 92 -2.34 -41.49 -32.74
C LEU A 92 -1.38 -40.62 -31.93
N THR A 93 -0.11 -40.99 -31.90
CA THR A 93 0.98 -40.19 -31.32
C THR A 93 1.95 -39.78 -32.43
N LEU A 94 2.00 -38.49 -32.77
CA LEU A 94 2.92 -37.91 -33.75
C LEU A 94 4.09 -37.24 -33.03
N ILE A 95 5.31 -37.56 -33.45
CA ILE A 95 6.54 -36.98 -32.91
C ILE A 95 7.41 -36.49 -34.06
N ASN A 96 7.88 -35.24 -34.03
CA ASN A 96 8.85 -34.69 -35.00
C ASN A 96 8.45 -34.96 -36.48
N ALA A 97 7.21 -34.62 -36.84
CA ALA A 97 6.65 -34.83 -38.18
C ALA A 97 6.12 -33.51 -38.76
N LYS A 98 6.15 -33.37 -40.09
CA LYS A 98 5.59 -32.23 -40.82
C LYS A 98 4.37 -32.68 -41.62
N LEU A 99 3.22 -32.05 -41.46
CA LEU A 99 1.95 -32.47 -42.08
C LEU A 99 1.38 -31.34 -42.93
N THR A 100 1.22 -31.58 -44.24
CA THR A 100 0.92 -30.51 -45.22
C THR A 100 0.00 -30.96 -46.35
N ASN A 101 -0.60 -29.97 -47.03
CA ASN A 101 -1.49 -30.11 -48.19
C ASN A 101 -2.61 -31.15 -48.03
N GLY A 102 -3.08 -31.41 -46.80
CA GLY A 102 -4.38 -32.04 -46.60
C GLY A 102 -5.48 -31.09 -47.05
N ASP A 103 -6.36 -31.52 -47.97
CA ASP A 103 -7.32 -30.63 -48.66
C ASP A 103 -8.69 -31.32 -48.82
N LEU A 104 -9.74 -30.67 -48.31
CA LEU A 104 -11.14 -31.14 -48.40
C LEU A 104 -12.05 -30.21 -49.23
N SER A 105 -11.48 -29.32 -50.04
CA SER A 105 -12.21 -28.29 -50.81
C SER A 105 -13.28 -28.80 -51.80
N PHE A 106 -13.29 -30.10 -52.12
CA PHE A 106 -14.22 -30.69 -53.09
C PHE A 106 -15.41 -31.46 -52.46
N ASP A 107 -15.41 -31.72 -51.14
CA ASP A 107 -16.49 -32.46 -50.47
C ASP A 107 -17.45 -31.54 -49.71
N LEU A 108 -18.39 -30.93 -50.43
CA LEU A 108 -19.41 -30.04 -49.87
C LEU A 108 -20.46 -30.75 -48.96
N GLN A 109 -20.24 -32.00 -48.55
CA GLN A 109 -21.16 -32.78 -47.71
C GLN A 109 -20.51 -33.46 -46.49
N SER A 110 -19.20 -33.32 -46.29
CA SER A 110 -18.50 -33.94 -45.15
C SER A 110 -18.82 -33.23 -43.82
N ASN A 111 -19.55 -33.91 -42.93
CA ASN A 111 -19.98 -33.37 -41.63
C ASN A 111 -18.87 -33.41 -40.55
N TYR A 112 -17.61 -33.68 -40.92
CA TYR A 112 -16.58 -34.24 -40.03
C TYR A 112 -15.17 -33.79 -40.42
N ASP A 113 -14.90 -32.48 -40.42
CA ASP A 113 -13.79 -31.92 -41.19
C ASP A 113 -12.61 -31.41 -40.37
N GLY A 114 -11.43 -32.00 -40.60
CA GLY A 114 -10.12 -31.39 -40.40
C GLY A 114 -9.19 -31.76 -41.57
N GLY A 115 -8.37 -30.81 -42.05
CA GLY A 115 -7.67 -30.95 -43.34
C GLY A 115 -6.54 -31.98 -43.33
N ALA A 116 -5.69 -31.95 -42.30
CA ALA A 116 -4.68 -32.99 -42.08
C ALA A 116 -5.24 -34.17 -41.28
N ILE A 117 -5.94 -33.89 -40.17
CA ILE A 117 -6.42 -34.91 -39.22
C ILE A 117 -7.86 -34.64 -38.78
N TYR A 118 -8.68 -35.69 -38.75
CA TYR A 118 -9.93 -35.72 -38.00
C TYR A 118 -9.83 -36.71 -36.84
N ASN A 119 -10.32 -36.31 -35.66
CA ASN A 119 -10.11 -37.04 -34.42
C ASN A 119 -11.43 -37.21 -33.63
N GLU A 120 -11.82 -38.46 -33.41
CA GLU A 120 -12.87 -38.91 -32.48
C GLU A 120 -12.29 -39.70 -31.28
N GLY A 121 -10.96 -39.89 -31.26
CA GLY A 121 -10.22 -40.67 -30.28
C GLY A 121 -9.21 -39.83 -29.51
N THR A 122 -7.98 -40.31 -29.40
CA THR A 122 -6.87 -39.58 -28.75
C THR A 122 -5.77 -39.20 -29.74
N LEU A 123 -5.42 -37.93 -29.81
CA LEU A 123 -4.31 -37.41 -30.61
C LEU A 123 -3.27 -36.78 -29.69
N ILE A 124 -2.03 -37.26 -29.76
CA ILE A 124 -0.88 -36.70 -29.06
C ILE A 124 0.10 -36.18 -30.11
N ILE A 125 0.49 -34.91 -30.01
CA ILE A 125 1.39 -34.26 -30.95
C ILE A 125 2.57 -33.69 -30.17
N LYS A 126 3.79 -33.96 -30.65
CA LYS A 126 5.02 -33.48 -30.03
C LYS A 126 6.06 -33.05 -31.06
N ASP A 127 6.49 -31.80 -30.97
CA ASP A 127 7.54 -31.22 -31.81
C ASP A 127 7.22 -31.29 -33.33
N CYS A 128 5.94 -31.13 -33.71
CA CYS A 128 5.45 -31.26 -35.09
C CYS A 128 5.08 -29.92 -35.75
N GLU A 129 5.03 -29.91 -37.08
CA GLU A 129 4.67 -28.75 -37.91
C GLU A 129 3.44 -29.08 -38.78
N PHE A 130 2.46 -28.19 -38.84
CA PHE A 130 1.23 -28.32 -39.64
C PHE A 130 1.04 -27.08 -40.49
N TYR A 131 1.08 -27.21 -41.81
CA TYR A 131 1.02 -26.05 -42.70
C TYR A 131 0.36 -26.28 -44.05
N GLY A 132 -0.28 -25.24 -44.58
CA GLY A 132 -0.91 -25.27 -45.91
C GLY A 132 -2.07 -26.26 -46.04
N ASN A 133 -2.67 -26.69 -44.91
CA ASN A 133 -3.82 -27.59 -44.90
C ASN A 133 -5.13 -26.79 -45.02
N TYR A 134 -6.14 -27.39 -45.65
CA TYR A 134 -7.42 -26.76 -45.99
C TYR A 134 -8.62 -27.67 -45.72
N ALA A 135 -9.65 -27.14 -45.06
CA ALA A 135 -10.91 -27.84 -44.79
C ALA A 135 -12.09 -26.87 -44.58
N HIS A 136 -13.31 -27.36 -44.40
CA HIS A 136 -14.42 -26.48 -44.00
C HIS A 136 -14.28 -26.03 -42.56
N ASN A 137 -13.91 -26.94 -41.67
CA ASN A 137 -13.56 -26.67 -40.28
C ASN A 137 -12.16 -27.20 -39.98
N GLY A 138 -11.48 -26.66 -38.97
CA GLY A 138 -10.21 -27.22 -38.46
C GLY A 138 -9.12 -27.42 -39.53
N GLY A 139 -8.60 -26.33 -40.11
CA GLY A 139 -7.80 -26.37 -41.34
C GLY A 139 -6.67 -27.40 -41.32
N ALA A 140 -6.00 -27.59 -40.17
CA ALA A 140 -5.14 -28.76 -39.92
C ALA A 140 -5.87 -29.89 -39.17
N ILE A 141 -6.53 -29.61 -38.04
CA ILE A 141 -7.08 -30.65 -37.14
C ILE A 141 -8.52 -30.33 -36.77
N ALA A 142 -9.40 -31.33 -36.76
CA ALA A 142 -10.66 -31.24 -36.02
C ALA A 142 -10.86 -32.37 -35.04
N ASN A 143 -11.43 -32.02 -33.89
CA ASN A 143 -11.73 -32.91 -32.77
C ASN A 143 -13.22 -32.88 -32.53
N ASP A 144 -13.90 -34.02 -32.63
CA ASP A 144 -15.33 -34.15 -32.39
C ASP A 144 -15.66 -35.40 -31.57
N ASN A 145 -16.94 -35.63 -31.24
CA ASN A 145 -17.39 -36.85 -30.54
C ASN A 145 -16.61 -37.20 -29.26
N GLU A 146 -16.34 -36.20 -28.41
CA GLU A 146 -15.64 -36.29 -27.12
C GLU A 146 -14.14 -36.67 -27.22
N ALA A 147 -13.52 -36.41 -28.37
CA ALA A 147 -12.10 -36.60 -28.60
C ALA A 147 -11.18 -35.82 -27.64
N THR A 148 -9.94 -36.29 -27.51
CA THR A 148 -8.89 -35.61 -26.74
C THR A 148 -7.68 -35.34 -27.63
N THR A 149 -7.23 -34.09 -27.67
CA THR A 149 -6.00 -33.69 -28.38
C THR A 149 -5.04 -32.99 -27.44
N MET A 150 -3.80 -33.46 -27.40
CA MET A 150 -2.73 -32.95 -26.55
C MET A 150 -1.52 -32.50 -27.37
N LEU A 151 -1.20 -31.22 -27.31
CA LEU A 151 0.02 -30.64 -27.88
C LEU A 151 1.10 -30.54 -26.79
N TYR A 152 2.29 -31.08 -27.05
CA TYR A 152 3.46 -31.06 -26.18
C TYR A 152 4.71 -30.57 -26.92
N GLY A 153 5.70 -30.03 -26.20
CA GLY A 153 6.96 -29.61 -26.81
C GLY A 153 6.82 -28.33 -27.62
N THR A 154 7.36 -28.29 -28.83
CA THR A 154 7.40 -27.12 -29.72
C THR A 154 6.66 -27.38 -31.02
N ASN A 155 5.35 -27.15 -31.06
CA ASN A 155 4.54 -27.36 -32.27
C ASN A 155 4.27 -26.05 -33.01
N TYR A 156 4.21 -26.11 -34.33
CA TYR A 156 3.99 -24.94 -35.19
C TYR A 156 2.85 -25.18 -36.17
N PHE A 157 1.83 -24.32 -36.10
CA PHE A 157 0.65 -24.32 -36.99
C PHE A 157 0.65 -23.01 -37.76
N HIS A 158 0.88 -23.06 -39.08
CA HIS A 158 0.90 -21.84 -39.88
C HIS A 158 0.33 -22.01 -41.29
N ASP A 159 -0.22 -20.92 -41.85
CA ASP A 159 -0.81 -20.89 -43.19
C ASP A 159 -1.89 -21.97 -43.43
N ASN A 160 -2.48 -22.52 -42.36
CA ASN A 160 -3.66 -23.38 -42.46
C ASN A 160 -4.90 -22.52 -42.63
N SER A 161 -5.87 -22.99 -43.42
CA SER A 161 -7.03 -22.18 -43.78
C SER A 161 -8.34 -22.95 -43.84
N VAL A 162 -9.44 -22.24 -43.61
CA VAL A 162 -10.79 -22.80 -43.63
C VAL A 162 -11.80 -21.90 -44.32
N TRP A 163 -12.87 -22.52 -44.84
CA TRP A 163 -14.03 -21.82 -45.38
C TRP A 163 -15.04 -21.38 -44.30
N GLN A 164 -15.20 -22.16 -43.23
CA GLN A 164 -16.03 -21.85 -42.07
C GLN A 164 -15.14 -21.52 -40.87
N ASP A 165 -14.92 -22.46 -39.94
CA ASP A 165 -14.43 -22.13 -38.60
C ASP A 165 -13.15 -22.90 -38.17
N GLY A 166 -12.27 -22.24 -37.41
CA GLY A 166 -11.07 -22.85 -36.83
C GLY A 166 -9.92 -23.02 -37.83
N GLY A 167 -9.23 -21.91 -38.18
CA GLY A 167 -8.24 -21.88 -39.26
C GLY A 167 -7.09 -22.90 -39.15
N ALA A 168 -6.69 -23.27 -37.93
CA ALA A 168 -5.80 -24.41 -37.69
C ALA A 168 -6.51 -25.59 -37.00
N ILE A 169 -7.24 -25.33 -35.92
CA ILE A 169 -7.87 -26.39 -35.10
C ILE A 169 -9.34 -26.08 -34.83
N ALA A 170 -10.23 -27.06 -35.07
CA ALA A 170 -11.59 -27.07 -34.54
C ALA A 170 -11.70 -28.06 -33.37
N ASN A 171 -12.32 -27.64 -32.28
CA ASN A 171 -12.58 -28.45 -31.10
C ASN A 171 -14.08 -28.39 -30.75
N THR A 172 -14.79 -29.44 -31.15
CA THR A 172 -16.25 -29.55 -31.16
C THR A 172 -16.74 -30.79 -30.41
N GLY A 173 -18.06 -31.01 -30.34
CA GLY A 173 -18.63 -32.28 -29.86
C GLY A 173 -18.35 -32.65 -28.40
N GLY A 174 -17.98 -31.69 -27.54
CA GLY A 174 -17.56 -31.95 -26.16
C GLY A 174 -16.09 -32.36 -25.99
N SER A 175 -15.30 -32.22 -27.06
CA SER A 175 -13.87 -32.59 -27.10
C SER A 175 -12.99 -31.70 -26.22
N SER A 176 -11.81 -32.22 -25.88
CA SER A 176 -10.81 -31.55 -25.05
C SER A 176 -9.52 -31.27 -25.83
N LEU A 177 -9.21 -30.00 -26.04
CA LEU A 177 -7.94 -29.53 -26.59
C LEU A 177 -7.03 -29.01 -25.49
N ILE A 178 -5.83 -29.58 -25.37
CA ILE A 178 -4.86 -29.29 -24.31
C ILE A 178 -3.54 -28.88 -24.95
N ILE A 179 -3.11 -27.65 -24.71
CA ILE A 179 -1.91 -27.05 -25.28
C ILE A 179 -0.89 -26.84 -24.16
N LYS A 180 0.24 -27.55 -24.23
CA LYS A 180 1.31 -27.52 -23.23
C LYS A 180 2.67 -27.29 -23.91
N GLY A 181 3.53 -26.49 -23.28
CA GLY A 181 4.86 -26.15 -23.83
C GLY A 181 4.85 -24.90 -24.69
N ASN A 182 5.67 -24.89 -25.74
CA ASN A 182 6.04 -23.71 -26.52
C ASN A 182 5.44 -23.79 -27.93
N ASN A 183 4.14 -23.53 -28.04
CA ASN A 183 3.39 -23.74 -29.28
C ASN A 183 3.18 -22.43 -30.03
N THR A 184 3.22 -22.44 -31.37
CA THR A 184 2.98 -21.24 -32.19
C THR A 184 1.87 -21.49 -33.21
N PHE A 185 0.92 -20.56 -33.27
CA PHE A 185 -0.13 -20.45 -34.28
C PHE A 185 0.09 -19.14 -35.02
N GLU A 186 0.60 -19.19 -36.25
CA GLU A 186 0.94 -18.00 -37.05
C GLU A 186 0.19 -17.95 -38.37
N SER A 187 -0.43 -16.80 -38.69
CA SER A 187 -1.04 -16.55 -40.02
C SER A 187 -2.08 -17.59 -40.48
N ASN A 188 -2.72 -18.29 -39.55
CA ASN A 188 -3.85 -19.16 -39.88
C ASN A 188 -5.09 -18.31 -40.18
N TYR A 189 -5.95 -18.80 -41.08
CA TYR A 189 -6.95 -17.97 -41.75
C TYR A 189 -8.34 -18.63 -41.85
N ALA A 190 -9.36 -18.00 -41.27
CA ALA A 190 -10.75 -18.44 -41.40
C ALA A 190 -11.57 -17.43 -42.23
N PHE A 191 -12.02 -17.84 -43.42
CA PHE A 191 -12.52 -16.90 -44.43
C PHE A 191 -13.70 -17.42 -45.26
N PHE A 192 -14.84 -16.76 -45.07
CA PHE A 192 -16.06 -17.02 -45.82
C PHE A 192 -16.19 -16.09 -47.04
N LEU A 193 -16.15 -16.66 -48.25
CA LEU A 193 -16.58 -16.02 -49.49
C LEU A 193 -17.87 -16.68 -50.03
N GLY A 194 -19.00 -16.43 -49.38
CA GLY A 194 -20.30 -16.93 -49.84
C GLY A 194 -21.16 -15.85 -50.50
N THR A 195 -21.34 -15.94 -51.81
CA THR A 195 -22.38 -15.19 -52.54
C THR A 195 -23.74 -15.92 -52.54
N ALA A 196 -23.98 -16.79 -51.56
CA ALA A 196 -25.13 -17.69 -51.50
C ALA A 196 -26.04 -17.35 -50.31
N SER A 197 -27.33 -17.19 -50.58
CA SER A 197 -28.36 -16.84 -49.60
C SER A 197 -28.75 -18.03 -48.72
N ILE A 198 -27.88 -18.40 -47.80
CA ILE A 198 -28.11 -19.37 -46.72
C ILE A 198 -27.73 -18.67 -45.41
N PRO A 199 -28.54 -18.72 -44.34
CA PRO A 199 -28.13 -18.24 -43.03
C PRO A 199 -27.19 -19.26 -42.38
N VAL A 200 -25.89 -19.03 -42.50
CA VAL A 200 -24.82 -19.84 -41.88
C VAL A 200 -23.81 -18.94 -41.20
N ASP A 201 -23.23 -19.43 -40.11
CA ASP A 201 -22.30 -18.68 -39.27
C ASP A 201 -21.06 -18.19 -40.04
N GLU A 202 -20.75 -16.91 -39.86
CA GLU A 202 -19.72 -16.20 -40.61
C GLU A 202 -18.33 -16.56 -40.06
N GLY A 203 -17.45 -17.18 -40.86
CA GLY A 203 -16.23 -17.85 -40.40
C GLY A 203 -15.47 -17.23 -39.22
N LYS A 204 -15.16 -18.06 -38.21
CA LYS A 204 -14.77 -17.72 -36.83
C LYS A 204 -13.53 -18.50 -36.36
N GLY A 205 -12.79 -17.95 -35.39
CA GLY A 205 -11.63 -18.62 -34.79
C GLY A 205 -10.46 -18.76 -35.76
N GLY A 206 -9.75 -17.67 -36.05
CA GLY A 206 -8.70 -17.62 -37.09
C GLY A 206 -7.56 -18.65 -36.90
N ALA A 207 -7.27 -19.07 -35.67
CA ALA A 207 -6.46 -20.25 -35.38
C ALA A 207 -7.28 -21.40 -34.75
N ILE A 208 -8.07 -21.13 -33.72
CA ILE A 208 -8.78 -22.14 -32.94
C ILE A 208 -10.27 -21.82 -32.82
N LEU A 209 -11.12 -22.76 -33.23
CA LEU A 209 -12.50 -22.84 -32.80
C LEU A 209 -12.58 -23.76 -31.58
N ASN A 210 -13.14 -23.29 -30.47
CA ASN A 210 -13.56 -24.12 -29.33
C ASN A 210 -15.06 -23.92 -29.13
N ALA A 211 -15.88 -24.83 -29.67
CA ALA A 211 -17.31 -24.64 -29.75
C ALA A 211 -18.11 -25.87 -29.32
N PHE A 212 -19.32 -25.62 -28.84
CA PHE A 212 -20.33 -26.65 -28.71
C PHE A 212 -20.94 -26.99 -30.09
N ALA A 213 -21.09 -28.28 -30.43
CA ALA A 213 -21.56 -28.70 -31.76
C ALA A 213 -22.75 -29.68 -31.78
N SER A 214 -23.43 -29.96 -30.66
CA SER A 214 -24.54 -30.92 -30.64
C SER A 214 -25.89 -30.29 -30.26
N PRO A 215 -26.70 -29.82 -31.23
CA PRO A 215 -28.07 -29.38 -30.97
C PRO A 215 -28.92 -30.37 -30.16
N ASN A 216 -28.52 -31.64 -30.14
CA ASN A 216 -29.19 -32.75 -29.47
C ASN A 216 -28.77 -32.96 -28.00
N ASN A 217 -27.69 -32.34 -27.50
CA ASN A 217 -27.27 -32.50 -26.10
C ASN A 217 -26.55 -31.27 -25.51
N PRO A 218 -27.26 -30.17 -25.21
CA PRO A 218 -26.70 -28.91 -24.67
C PRO A 218 -25.98 -29.01 -23.31
N SER A 219 -25.80 -30.20 -22.74
CA SER A 219 -25.05 -30.42 -21.50
C SER A 219 -23.54 -30.64 -21.71
N LYS A 220 -23.08 -31.00 -22.92
CA LYS A 220 -21.68 -31.40 -23.18
C LYS A 220 -20.83 -30.30 -23.83
N LYS A 221 -20.32 -29.37 -23.02
CA LYS A 221 -19.41 -28.30 -23.47
C LYS A 221 -18.05 -28.85 -23.90
N SER A 222 -17.44 -28.24 -24.92
CA SER A 222 -16.04 -28.48 -25.33
C SER A 222 -15.07 -27.70 -24.43
N TYR A 223 -13.83 -28.19 -24.29
CA TYR A 223 -12.84 -27.64 -23.37
C TYR A 223 -11.53 -27.28 -24.09
N LEU A 224 -11.04 -26.06 -23.84
CA LEU A 224 -9.71 -25.59 -24.23
C LEU A 224 -8.87 -25.28 -22.98
N TYR A 225 -7.74 -25.97 -22.83
CA TYR A 225 -6.75 -25.73 -21.79
C TYR A 225 -5.43 -25.28 -22.42
N ILE A 226 -4.95 -24.09 -22.07
CA ILE A 226 -3.63 -23.59 -22.49
C ILE A 226 -2.78 -23.38 -21.25
N GLU A 227 -1.61 -24.03 -21.20
CA GLU A 227 -0.67 -23.98 -20.09
C GLU A 227 0.78 -23.92 -20.63
N GLY A 228 1.46 -22.79 -20.48
CA GLY A 228 2.86 -22.63 -20.92
C GLY A 228 3.09 -21.33 -21.66
N GLU A 229 3.80 -21.41 -22.78
CA GLU A 229 4.22 -20.26 -23.59
C GLU A 229 3.70 -20.43 -25.03
N THR A 230 2.39 -20.23 -25.23
CA THR A 230 1.78 -20.31 -26.56
C THR A 230 1.72 -18.94 -27.23
N ILE A 231 2.11 -18.87 -28.50
CA ILE A 231 2.09 -17.66 -29.32
C ILE A 231 0.99 -17.77 -30.38
N PHE A 232 0.05 -16.83 -30.39
CA PHE A 232 -0.91 -16.59 -31.45
C PHE A 232 -0.54 -15.29 -32.15
N LYS A 233 -0.01 -15.39 -33.37
CA LYS A 233 0.54 -14.28 -34.12
C LYS A 233 -0.14 -14.12 -35.48
N THR A 234 -0.58 -12.90 -35.79
CA THR A 234 -1.13 -12.53 -37.11
C THR A 234 -2.19 -13.48 -37.68
N ASN A 235 -2.93 -14.20 -36.83
CA ASN A 235 -4.06 -15.01 -37.27
C ASN A 235 -5.22 -14.08 -37.61
N VAL A 236 -5.92 -14.40 -38.69
CA VAL A 236 -6.94 -13.51 -39.25
C VAL A 236 -8.24 -14.26 -39.46
N VAL A 237 -9.34 -13.60 -39.14
CA VAL A 237 -10.70 -14.13 -39.27
C VAL A 237 -11.56 -13.14 -40.03
N ASN A 238 -12.57 -13.63 -40.76
CA ASN A 238 -13.57 -12.73 -41.31
C ASN A 238 -14.40 -12.10 -40.19
N SER A 239 -15.20 -12.87 -39.45
CA SER A 239 -16.06 -12.31 -38.39
C SER A 239 -15.35 -12.24 -37.02
N ASP A 240 -15.24 -13.36 -36.29
CA ASP A 240 -15.13 -13.34 -34.84
C ASP A 240 -13.98 -14.22 -34.31
N GLY A 241 -13.20 -13.70 -33.35
CA GLY A 241 -12.11 -14.42 -32.70
C GLY A 241 -10.90 -14.60 -33.60
N GLY A 242 -10.10 -13.53 -33.79
CA GLY A 242 -8.98 -13.54 -34.75
C GLY A 242 -7.91 -14.60 -34.48
N ALA A 243 -7.71 -14.99 -33.22
CA ALA A 243 -6.99 -16.22 -32.87
C ALA A 243 -7.95 -17.31 -32.37
N ILE A 244 -8.80 -17.03 -31.39
CA ILE A 244 -9.65 -18.02 -30.71
C ILE A 244 -11.11 -17.58 -30.73
N PHE A 245 -12.03 -18.45 -31.15
CA PHE A 245 -13.46 -18.30 -30.88
C PHE A 245 -13.92 -19.38 -29.88
N ASN A 246 -14.43 -18.95 -28.73
CA ASN A 246 -14.91 -19.81 -27.64
C ASN A 246 -16.44 -19.67 -27.53
N HIS A 247 -17.21 -20.65 -28.03
CA HIS A 247 -18.67 -20.56 -28.12
C HIS A 247 -19.40 -21.66 -27.35
N GLN A 248 -20.25 -21.28 -26.39
CA GLN A 248 -20.94 -22.20 -25.47
C GLN A 248 -20.01 -23.20 -24.74
N ALA A 249 -18.71 -22.92 -24.73
CA ALA A 249 -17.64 -23.80 -24.31
C ALA A 249 -16.88 -23.23 -23.10
N ILE A 250 -15.82 -23.91 -22.66
CA ILE A 250 -14.95 -23.47 -21.57
C ILE A 250 -13.51 -23.33 -22.08
N ALA A 251 -12.92 -22.15 -21.89
CA ALA A 251 -11.52 -21.88 -22.14
C ALA A 251 -10.82 -21.49 -20.83
N ASN A 252 -9.68 -22.13 -20.54
CA ASN A 252 -8.81 -21.81 -19.41
C ASN A 252 -7.39 -21.59 -19.93
N ILE A 253 -6.95 -20.33 -19.91
CA ILE A 253 -5.67 -19.88 -20.46
C ILE A 253 -4.79 -19.44 -19.29
N THR A 254 -3.66 -20.12 -19.15
CA THR A 254 -2.73 -19.99 -18.01
C THR A 254 -1.27 -19.94 -18.48
N GLY A 255 -0.40 -19.35 -17.66
CA GLY A 255 1.04 -19.26 -17.97
C GLY A 255 1.42 -17.92 -18.59
N LYS A 256 2.17 -17.95 -19.70
CA LYS A 256 2.78 -16.79 -20.36
C LYS A 256 2.54 -16.81 -21.87
N ASN A 257 1.28 -16.70 -22.26
CA ASN A 257 0.88 -16.77 -23.67
C ASN A 257 0.90 -15.37 -24.31
N THR A 258 1.19 -15.30 -25.61
CA THR A 258 1.24 -14.04 -26.38
C THR A 258 0.23 -14.08 -27.51
N PHE A 259 -0.64 -13.07 -27.57
CA PHE A 259 -1.57 -12.81 -28.65
C PHE A 259 -1.17 -11.50 -29.32
N THR A 260 -0.54 -11.56 -30.50
CA THR A 260 0.01 -10.38 -31.17
C THR A 260 -0.48 -10.22 -32.61
N GLY A 261 -1.02 -9.04 -32.93
CA GLY A 261 -1.44 -8.68 -34.29
C GLY A 261 -2.57 -9.53 -34.88
N ASN A 262 -3.33 -10.25 -34.07
CA ASN A 262 -4.48 -11.03 -34.56
C ASN A 262 -5.65 -10.09 -34.89
N GLN A 263 -6.41 -10.41 -35.94
CA GLN A 263 -7.38 -9.47 -36.50
C GLN A 263 -8.70 -10.11 -36.96
N GLY A 264 -9.82 -9.49 -36.59
CA GLY A 264 -11.10 -9.61 -37.29
C GLY A 264 -11.21 -8.60 -38.44
N MET A 265 -11.60 -9.06 -39.63
CA MET A 265 -11.66 -8.23 -40.84
C MET A 265 -13.02 -7.57 -41.07
N HIS A 266 -14.11 -8.20 -40.66
CA HIS A 266 -15.48 -7.74 -40.93
C HIS A 266 -15.81 -6.48 -40.13
N GLU A 267 -16.72 -5.65 -40.66
CA GLU A 267 -17.08 -4.36 -40.08
C GLU A 267 -17.80 -4.46 -38.72
N TYR A 268 -18.27 -5.64 -38.32
CA TYR A 268 -18.83 -5.92 -36.99
C TYR A 268 -18.04 -6.97 -36.19
N SER A 269 -16.81 -7.29 -36.61
CA SER A 269 -15.94 -8.30 -35.99
C SER A 269 -15.76 -8.17 -34.48
N LYS A 270 -15.76 -9.29 -33.77
CA LYS A 270 -15.59 -9.35 -32.32
C LYS A 270 -14.28 -10.03 -31.94
N GLY A 271 -13.55 -9.50 -30.96
CA GLY A 271 -12.43 -10.18 -30.32
C GLY A 271 -11.24 -10.41 -31.26
N GLY A 272 -10.39 -9.38 -31.43
CA GLY A 272 -9.28 -9.46 -32.39
C GLY A 272 -8.29 -10.58 -32.07
N ALA A 273 -8.10 -10.91 -30.79
CA ALA A 273 -7.48 -12.16 -30.36
C ALA A 273 -8.52 -13.23 -29.98
N ILE A 274 -9.44 -12.92 -29.06
CA ILE A 274 -10.38 -13.90 -28.50
C ILE A 274 -11.81 -13.37 -28.52
N ASN A 275 -12.77 -14.12 -29.04
CA ASN A 275 -14.19 -13.88 -28.76
C ASN A 275 -14.76 -14.99 -27.88
N ASN A 276 -15.42 -14.63 -26.79
CA ASN A 276 -16.06 -15.54 -25.83
C ASN A 276 -17.58 -15.31 -25.82
N GLU A 277 -18.32 -16.22 -26.47
CA GLU A 277 -19.75 -16.05 -26.76
C GLU A 277 -20.60 -17.15 -26.10
N ASN A 278 -21.53 -16.73 -25.24
CA ASN A 278 -22.32 -17.58 -24.34
C ASN A 278 -21.48 -18.62 -23.55
N ALA A 279 -20.23 -18.27 -23.21
CA ALA A 279 -19.16 -19.19 -22.85
C ALA A 279 -18.39 -18.74 -21.58
N THR A 280 -17.52 -19.59 -21.06
CA THR A 280 -16.69 -19.25 -19.89
C THR A 280 -15.22 -19.13 -20.28
N LEU A 281 -14.63 -17.96 -20.00
CA LEU A 281 -13.21 -17.68 -20.20
C LEU A 281 -12.53 -17.37 -18.86
N TYR A 282 -11.57 -18.21 -18.49
CA TYR A 282 -10.61 -17.94 -17.42
C TYR A 282 -9.25 -17.58 -18.02
N LEU A 283 -8.75 -16.41 -17.68
CA LEU A 283 -7.42 -15.91 -18.07
C LEU A 283 -6.60 -15.66 -16.81
N SER A 284 -5.49 -16.38 -16.65
CA SER A 284 -4.59 -16.21 -15.49
C SER A 284 -3.11 -16.32 -15.86
N GLY A 285 -2.23 -15.82 -15.00
CA GLY A 285 -0.78 -15.80 -15.26
C GLY A 285 -0.31 -14.43 -15.76
N ASP A 286 0.59 -14.41 -16.74
CA ASP A 286 1.31 -13.23 -17.26
C ASP A 286 1.22 -13.27 -18.80
N ASN A 287 0.00 -13.11 -19.32
CA ASN A 287 -0.28 -13.19 -20.76
C ASN A 287 -0.25 -11.81 -21.41
N LEU A 288 0.29 -11.72 -22.62
CA LEU A 288 0.41 -10.49 -23.41
C LEU A 288 -0.61 -10.48 -24.56
N PHE A 289 -1.44 -9.44 -24.63
CA PHE A 289 -2.32 -9.11 -25.75
C PHE A 289 -1.83 -7.80 -26.37
N GLN A 290 -1.16 -7.88 -27.51
CA GLN A 290 -0.54 -6.72 -28.16
C GLN A 290 -1.06 -6.46 -29.58
N SER A 291 -1.43 -5.22 -29.88
CA SER A 291 -1.77 -4.76 -31.24
C SER A 291 -2.85 -5.57 -31.97
N ASN A 292 -3.73 -6.26 -31.24
CA ASN A 292 -4.84 -7.00 -31.83
C ASN A 292 -5.96 -6.03 -32.23
N LYS A 293 -6.77 -6.43 -33.22
CA LYS A 293 -7.77 -5.53 -33.84
C LYS A 293 -9.10 -6.20 -34.18
N ALA A 294 -10.20 -5.55 -33.80
CA ALA A 294 -11.56 -5.94 -34.18
C ALA A 294 -12.50 -4.72 -34.14
N TYR A 295 -13.79 -4.87 -34.49
CA TYR A 295 -14.79 -3.84 -34.25
C TYR A 295 -15.20 -3.74 -32.77
N ARG A 296 -15.47 -4.87 -32.09
CA ARG A 296 -15.60 -4.93 -30.62
C ARG A 296 -14.44 -5.69 -29.99
N GLY A 297 -13.89 -5.16 -28.91
CA GLY A 297 -12.86 -5.84 -28.13
C GLY A 297 -11.61 -6.11 -28.95
N GLY A 298 -10.77 -5.09 -29.14
CA GLY A 298 -9.58 -5.20 -29.99
C GLY A 298 -8.69 -6.39 -29.64
N ALA A 299 -8.56 -6.72 -28.35
CA ALA A 299 -8.07 -8.02 -27.90
C ALA A 299 -9.21 -9.03 -27.67
N ILE A 300 -10.17 -8.73 -26.80
CA ILE A 300 -11.17 -9.70 -26.32
C ILE A 300 -12.60 -9.15 -26.38
N ASP A 301 -13.54 -9.88 -26.99
CA ASP A 301 -14.99 -9.66 -26.80
C ASP A 301 -15.57 -10.76 -25.91
N ASN A 302 -16.48 -10.39 -25.01
CA ASN A 302 -17.19 -11.29 -24.11
C ASN A 302 -18.68 -10.97 -24.14
N ASN A 303 -19.49 -11.80 -24.79
CA ASN A 303 -20.87 -11.45 -25.14
C ASN A 303 -21.91 -12.56 -24.88
N LEU A 304 -23.17 -12.14 -24.77
CA LEU A 304 -24.39 -12.93 -24.54
C LEU A 304 -24.59 -13.45 -23.09
N PHE A 305 -25.86 -13.74 -22.78
CA PHE A 305 -26.39 -13.80 -21.41
C PHE A 305 -25.78 -14.85 -20.49
N ASP A 306 -25.21 -15.95 -21.00
CA ASP A 306 -24.54 -16.95 -20.15
C ASP A 306 -23.01 -16.72 -20.01
N SER A 307 -22.45 -15.70 -20.68
CA SER A 307 -21.01 -15.49 -20.69
C SER A 307 -20.44 -15.03 -19.35
N VAL A 308 -19.28 -15.59 -19.00
CA VAL A 308 -18.52 -15.22 -17.80
C VAL A 308 -17.05 -15.10 -18.19
N MET A 309 -16.47 -13.94 -17.91
CA MET A 309 -15.02 -13.70 -18.07
C MET A 309 -14.39 -13.40 -16.71
N THR A 310 -13.25 -14.02 -16.42
CA THR A 310 -12.44 -13.72 -15.23
C THR A 310 -10.98 -13.61 -15.61
N ILE A 311 -10.37 -12.47 -15.28
CA ILE A 311 -8.96 -12.16 -15.48
C ILE A 311 -8.29 -12.13 -14.10
N ASP A 312 -7.16 -12.81 -13.95
CA ASP A 312 -6.34 -12.81 -12.73
C ASP A 312 -4.84 -12.87 -13.06
N GLY A 313 -3.95 -12.53 -12.11
CA GLY A 313 -2.51 -12.47 -12.35
C GLY A 313 -2.03 -11.11 -12.87
N LYS A 314 -1.12 -11.09 -13.85
CA LYS A 314 -0.40 -9.91 -14.35
C LYS A 314 -0.53 -9.71 -15.86
N ASN A 315 -1.72 -9.91 -16.41
CA ASN A 315 -1.92 -9.85 -17.87
C ASN A 315 -1.73 -8.42 -18.40
N GLN A 316 -1.27 -8.32 -19.64
CA GLN A 316 -0.87 -7.06 -20.27
C GLN A 316 -1.65 -6.86 -21.57
N PHE A 317 -2.43 -5.78 -21.66
CA PHE A 317 -3.18 -5.38 -22.84
C PHE A 317 -2.56 -4.09 -23.40
N ILE A 318 -1.83 -4.19 -24.50
CA ILE A 318 -0.98 -3.13 -25.04
C ILE A 318 -1.35 -2.79 -26.49
N ASP A 319 -1.57 -1.51 -26.81
CA ASP A 319 -1.81 -0.99 -28.17
C ASP A 319 -2.98 -1.65 -28.95
N ASN A 320 -3.89 -2.37 -28.28
CA ASN A 320 -5.02 -3.03 -28.96
C ASN A 320 -6.03 -1.99 -29.44
N THR A 321 -6.65 -2.25 -30.60
CA THR A 321 -7.54 -1.29 -31.26
C THR A 321 -8.91 -1.89 -31.54
N GLY A 322 -9.94 -1.27 -30.97
CA GLY A 322 -11.35 -1.57 -31.19
C GLY A 322 -12.10 -0.35 -31.73
N ASN A 323 -13.36 -0.54 -32.12
CA ASN A 323 -14.33 0.56 -32.16
C ASN A 323 -15.05 0.67 -30.81
N MET A 324 -15.42 -0.44 -30.19
CA MET A 324 -15.98 -0.52 -28.84
C MET A 324 -15.08 -1.38 -27.95
N GLY A 325 -14.42 -0.79 -26.94
CA GLY A 325 -13.44 -1.50 -26.12
C GLY A 325 -12.13 -1.74 -26.87
N GLY A 326 -11.13 -0.86 -26.69
CA GLY A 326 -9.85 -1.00 -27.39
C GLY A 326 -9.12 -2.29 -27.05
N ALA A 327 -9.14 -2.69 -25.78
CA ALA A 327 -8.71 -4.02 -25.34
C ALA A 327 -9.90 -4.98 -25.24
N ILE A 328 -10.87 -4.66 -24.38
CA ILE A 328 -11.94 -5.57 -23.98
C ILE A 328 -13.32 -4.96 -24.25
N SER A 329 -14.21 -5.74 -24.85
CA SER A 329 -15.64 -5.48 -24.89
C SER A 329 -16.38 -6.56 -24.11
N ASN A 330 -17.36 -6.16 -23.31
CA ASN A 330 -18.15 -7.01 -22.42
C ASN A 330 -19.62 -6.60 -22.55
N GLN A 331 -20.43 -7.38 -23.27
CA GLN A 331 -21.79 -7.00 -23.60
C GLN A 331 -22.81 -8.08 -23.23
N GLU A 332 -23.78 -7.71 -22.40
CA GLU A 332 -24.93 -8.56 -22.06
C GLU A 332 -24.52 -9.91 -21.45
N SER A 333 -23.39 -9.95 -20.74
CA SER A 333 -22.84 -11.13 -20.09
C SER A 333 -23.15 -11.15 -18.58
N ILE A 334 -23.08 -12.32 -17.93
CA ILE A 334 -23.32 -12.44 -16.48
C ILE A 334 -22.36 -11.56 -15.68
N ARG A 335 -21.07 -11.53 -16.04
CA ARG A 335 -20.05 -10.67 -15.40
C ARG A 335 -18.70 -10.67 -16.11
N LEU A 336 -17.98 -9.57 -15.91
CA LEU A 336 -16.52 -9.47 -16.06
C LEU A 336 -15.88 -9.23 -14.69
N ASN A 337 -15.02 -10.15 -14.26
CA ASN A 337 -14.17 -9.97 -13.08
C ASN A 337 -12.72 -9.71 -13.48
N ILE A 338 -12.06 -8.75 -12.83
CA ILE A 338 -10.64 -8.42 -13.03
C ILE A 338 -9.95 -8.37 -11.66
N TYR A 339 -8.97 -9.25 -11.47
CA TYR A 339 -8.22 -9.47 -10.24
C TYR A 339 -6.71 -9.45 -10.50
N GLY A 340 -5.90 -9.26 -9.45
CA GLY A 340 -4.44 -9.25 -9.57
C GLY A 340 -3.85 -7.88 -9.94
N GLU A 341 -2.84 -7.87 -10.80
CA GLU A 341 -2.01 -6.72 -11.16
C GLU A 341 -1.97 -6.54 -12.69
N ASN A 342 -3.14 -6.54 -13.36
CA ASN A 342 -3.20 -6.42 -14.82
C ASN A 342 -2.91 -4.99 -15.29
N THR A 343 -2.39 -4.87 -16.51
CA THR A 343 -2.09 -3.58 -17.15
C THR A 343 -2.84 -3.41 -18.46
N PHE A 344 -3.40 -2.22 -18.67
CA PHE A 344 -4.07 -1.78 -19.88
C PHE A 344 -3.38 -0.50 -20.35
N THR A 345 -2.56 -0.60 -21.39
CA THR A 345 -1.69 0.49 -21.85
C THR A 345 -1.96 0.85 -23.31
N ASN A 346 -2.16 2.14 -23.60
CA ASN A 346 -2.35 2.69 -24.96
C ASN A 346 -3.51 2.10 -25.78
N ASN A 347 -4.45 1.35 -25.18
CA ASN A 347 -5.53 0.73 -25.94
C ASN A 347 -6.50 1.81 -26.45
N ARG A 348 -7.03 1.60 -27.66
CA ARG A 348 -7.71 2.66 -28.41
C ARG A 348 -9.08 2.23 -28.94
N ALA A 349 -10.11 3.02 -28.64
CA ALA A 349 -11.45 2.86 -29.19
C ALA A 349 -11.76 3.96 -30.22
N ASN A 350 -12.09 3.58 -31.46
CA ASN A 350 -12.17 4.48 -32.62
C ASN A 350 -13.57 4.67 -33.22
N PHE A 351 -14.65 4.20 -32.59
CA PHE A 351 -15.99 4.56 -33.05
C PHE A 351 -16.22 6.09 -32.93
N GLY A 352 -17.00 6.66 -33.84
CA GLY A 352 -17.02 8.10 -34.13
C GLY A 352 -17.30 9.03 -32.94
N ALA A 353 -16.95 10.30 -33.11
CA ALA A 353 -17.09 11.33 -32.07
C ALA A 353 -18.53 11.40 -31.50
N GLY A 354 -18.62 11.44 -30.18
CA GLY A 354 -19.91 11.41 -29.44
C GLY A 354 -20.45 10.01 -29.15
N ALA A 355 -19.77 8.94 -29.56
CA ALA A 355 -20.19 7.58 -29.21
C ALA A 355 -19.90 7.23 -27.73
N ASN A 356 -20.80 6.41 -27.17
CA ASN A 356 -20.67 5.76 -25.87
C ASN A 356 -19.81 4.50 -26.00
N ILE A 357 -18.49 4.68 -25.96
CA ILE A 357 -17.47 3.63 -26.05
C ILE A 357 -16.51 3.73 -24.86
N GLY A 358 -15.62 2.74 -24.68
CA GLY A 358 -14.56 2.77 -23.68
C GLY A 358 -13.19 2.44 -24.31
N GLY A 359 -12.14 3.21 -23.97
CA GLY A 359 -10.84 3.15 -24.65
C GLY A 359 -10.05 1.87 -24.37
N ALA A 360 -10.04 1.38 -23.13
CA ALA A 360 -9.57 0.03 -22.80
C ALA A 360 -10.73 -0.95 -22.72
N ILE A 361 -11.73 -0.69 -21.87
CA ILE A 361 -12.84 -1.59 -21.56
C ILE A 361 -14.18 -0.95 -21.89
N TYR A 362 -15.01 -1.64 -22.66
CA TYR A 362 -16.42 -1.34 -22.84
C TYR A 362 -17.26 -2.40 -22.10
N SER A 363 -18.11 -2.00 -21.16
CA SER A 363 -19.01 -2.90 -20.43
C SER A 363 -20.46 -2.41 -20.46
N PHE A 364 -21.40 -3.26 -20.87
CA PHE A 364 -22.82 -2.91 -21.05
C PHE A 364 -23.73 -4.05 -20.63
N ARG A 365 -24.72 -3.77 -19.76
CA ARG A 365 -25.68 -4.77 -19.22
C ARG A 365 -24.97 -6.00 -18.64
N SER A 366 -23.96 -5.76 -17.81
CA SER A 366 -23.15 -6.81 -17.21
C SER A 366 -22.48 -6.29 -15.94
N TYR A 367 -22.46 -7.11 -14.89
CA TYR A 367 -21.74 -6.82 -13.65
C TYR A 367 -20.23 -6.69 -13.93
N LEU A 368 -19.65 -5.55 -13.55
CA LEU A 368 -18.20 -5.33 -13.58
C LEU A 368 -17.65 -5.36 -12.15
N ASN A 369 -16.62 -6.17 -11.91
CA ASN A 369 -15.88 -6.20 -10.65
C ASN A 369 -14.38 -6.05 -10.92
N ILE A 370 -13.75 -5.04 -10.31
CA ILE A 370 -12.31 -4.79 -10.39
C ILE A 370 -11.74 -4.77 -8.97
N ASP A 371 -10.79 -5.64 -8.65
CA ASP A 371 -10.14 -5.72 -7.34
C ASP A 371 -8.62 -5.93 -7.48
N ALA A 372 -7.88 -5.71 -6.39
CA ALA A 372 -6.42 -5.65 -6.30
C ALA A 372 -5.78 -4.44 -7.01
N LYS A 373 -4.70 -4.59 -7.79
CA LYS A 373 -3.78 -3.50 -8.21
C LYS A 373 -3.72 -3.30 -9.73
N ASN A 374 -4.86 -3.12 -10.39
CA ASN A 374 -4.90 -2.97 -11.85
C ASN A 374 -4.52 -1.56 -12.31
N THR A 375 -3.88 -1.45 -13.47
CA THR A 375 -3.37 -0.18 -14.01
C THR A 375 -3.89 0.09 -15.42
N PHE A 376 -4.45 1.28 -15.65
CA PHE A 376 -4.96 1.79 -16.92
C PHE A 376 -4.20 3.05 -17.30
N THR A 377 -3.30 2.96 -18.28
CA THR A 377 -2.40 4.06 -18.68
C THR A 377 -2.57 4.44 -20.14
N ASN A 378 -2.69 5.74 -20.44
CA ASN A 378 -2.73 6.29 -21.80
C ASN A 378 -3.81 5.71 -22.74
N ASN A 379 -4.86 5.06 -22.20
CA ASN A 379 -5.93 4.53 -23.05
C ASN A 379 -6.76 5.70 -23.60
N ASN A 380 -7.22 5.57 -24.84
CA ASN A 380 -7.87 6.67 -25.55
C ASN A 380 -9.15 6.23 -26.28
N ALA A 381 -10.22 6.98 -26.10
CA ALA A 381 -11.45 6.81 -26.87
C ALA A 381 -11.77 8.05 -27.73
N ALA A 382 -12.22 7.82 -28.97
CA ALA A 382 -12.68 8.88 -29.87
C ALA A 382 -14.06 9.46 -29.50
N GLY A 383 -14.83 8.76 -28.65
CA GLY A 383 -16.17 9.14 -28.20
C GLY A 383 -16.23 9.53 -26.72
N SER A 384 -16.09 8.55 -25.83
CA SER A 384 -16.20 8.73 -24.37
C SER A 384 -15.35 7.69 -23.60
N GLY A 385 -15.20 7.82 -22.28
CA GLY A 385 -14.66 6.78 -21.38
C GLY A 385 -13.23 6.35 -21.72
N GLY A 386 -12.24 7.23 -21.54
CA GLY A 386 -10.88 7.00 -22.06
C GLY A 386 -10.21 5.70 -21.60
N ALA A 387 -10.50 5.22 -20.40
CA ALA A 387 -10.18 3.86 -19.97
C ALA A 387 -11.42 2.94 -20.00
N ILE A 388 -12.49 3.28 -19.29
CA ILE A 388 -13.66 2.40 -19.07
C ILE A 388 -14.94 3.11 -19.48
N TYR A 389 -15.79 2.37 -20.18
CA TYR A 389 -17.23 2.64 -20.29
C TYR A 389 -18.01 1.58 -19.54
N PHE A 390 -19.00 2.01 -18.76
CA PHE A 390 -19.86 1.12 -18.00
C PHE A 390 -21.32 1.61 -18.02
N ALA A 391 -22.27 0.71 -18.28
CA ALA A 391 -23.70 1.06 -18.26
C ALA A 391 -24.66 -0.11 -17.96
N HIS A 392 -25.83 0.26 -17.42
CA HIS A 392 -27.03 -0.59 -17.23
C HIS A 392 -26.96 -1.75 -16.23
N ASP A 393 -25.91 -1.88 -15.43
CA ASP A 393 -25.80 -2.89 -14.36
C ASP A 393 -25.01 -2.35 -13.16
N MET A 394 -24.59 -3.17 -12.19
CA MET A 394 -23.75 -2.75 -11.04
C MET A 394 -22.24 -2.83 -11.32
N PHE A 395 -21.49 -1.85 -10.82
CA PHE A 395 -20.02 -1.81 -10.88
C PHE A 395 -19.42 -1.71 -9.47
N SER A 396 -18.47 -2.59 -9.13
CA SER A 396 -17.65 -2.45 -7.92
C SER A 396 -16.16 -2.36 -8.28
N MET A 397 -15.45 -1.46 -7.60
CA MET A 397 -14.00 -1.32 -7.67
C MET A 397 -13.40 -1.26 -6.27
N LYS A 398 -12.40 -2.10 -6.00
CA LYS A 398 -11.73 -2.26 -4.70
C LYS A 398 -10.22 -2.44 -4.89
N GLY A 399 -9.46 -2.44 -3.81
CA GLY A 399 -7.99 -2.55 -3.86
C GLY A 399 -7.31 -1.20 -4.12
N THR A 400 -6.28 -1.18 -4.96
CA THR A 400 -5.43 -0.02 -5.27
C THR A 400 -5.25 0.10 -6.78
N ASN A 401 -6.29 0.49 -7.52
CA ASN A 401 -6.25 0.60 -8.98
C ASN A 401 -5.78 1.99 -9.43
N THR A 402 -5.07 2.07 -10.55
CA THR A 402 -4.53 3.33 -11.09
C THR A 402 -5.08 3.61 -12.49
N PHE A 403 -5.58 4.83 -12.72
CA PHE A 403 -6.01 5.38 -14.00
C PHE A 403 -5.16 6.61 -14.29
N LYS A 404 -4.17 6.47 -15.18
CA LYS A 404 -3.20 7.52 -15.48
C LYS A 404 -3.26 7.97 -16.95
N SER A 405 -3.38 9.29 -17.15
CA SER A 405 -3.27 9.92 -18.48
C SER A 405 -4.21 9.37 -19.56
N ASN A 406 -5.35 8.80 -19.16
CA ASN A 406 -6.37 8.34 -20.12
C ASN A 406 -7.13 9.54 -20.70
N SER A 407 -7.65 9.39 -21.93
CA SER A 407 -8.21 10.51 -22.70
C SER A 407 -9.47 10.15 -23.47
N ALA A 408 -10.48 11.02 -23.44
CA ALA A 408 -11.66 10.96 -24.29
C ALA A 408 -12.34 12.33 -24.43
N PRO A 409 -13.28 12.53 -25.36
CA PRO A 409 -14.12 13.73 -25.33
C PRO A 409 -14.95 13.86 -24.04
N MET A 410 -15.60 12.80 -23.58
CA MET A 410 -16.38 12.75 -22.33
C MET A 410 -15.79 11.69 -21.40
N ALA A 411 -15.59 11.97 -20.11
CA ALA A 411 -15.00 11.03 -19.14
C ALA A 411 -13.58 10.57 -19.54
N GLY A 412 -12.55 11.31 -19.11
CA GLY A 412 -11.16 11.01 -19.49
C GLY A 412 -10.68 9.64 -19.00
N ALA A 413 -11.17 9.14 -17.87
CA ALA A 413 -10.96 7.75 -17.44
C ALA A 413 -12.24 6.89 -17.52
N ILE A 414 -13.29 7.21 -16.75
CA ILE A 414 -14.46 6.33 -16.58
C ILE A 414 -15.76 7.04 -16.91
N LEU A 415 -16.52 6.52 -17.89
CA LEU A 415 -17.90 6.92 -18.15
C LEU A 415 -18.89 5.92 -17.54
N LEU A 416 -19.84 6.42 -16.75
CA LEU A 416 -20.92 5.67 -16.10
C LEU A 416 -22.27 6.17 -16.65
N ILE A 417 -23.14 5.28 -17.14
CA ILE A 417 -24.45 5.63 -17.71
C ILE A 417 -25.58 4.68 -17.26
N ASN A 418 -26.74 5.23 -16.88
CA ASN A 418 -27.97 4.48 -16.61
C ASN A 418 -27.78 3.33 -15.60
N THR A 419 -27.05 3.57 -14.52
CA THR A 419 -26.55 2.53 -13.61
C THR A 419 -27.23 2.59 -12.25
N PRO A 420 -27.74 1.46 -11.71
CA PRO A 420 -28.39 1.43 -10.39
C PRO A 420 -27.42 1.69 -9.23
N ARG A 421 -26.16 1.24 -9.31
CA ARG A 421 -25.17 1.47 -8.25
C ARG A 421 -23.73 1.30 -8.73
N VAL A 422 -22.85 2.18 -8.26
CA VAL A 422 -21.39 2.08 -8.42
C VAL A 422 -20.70 2.25 -7.06
N ASP A 423 -19.87 1.28 -6.69
CA ASP A 423 -19.14 1.23 -5.41
C ASP A 423 -17.62 1.31 -5.66
N LEU A 424 -17.01 2.49 -5.47
CA LEU A 424 -15.56 2.72 -5.55
C LEU A 424 -14.95 2.72 -4.14
N LEU A 425 -14.65 1.53 -3.61
CA LEU A 425 -14.37 1.27 -2.19
C LEU A 425 -12.91 0.82 -1.97
N GLY A 426 -11.95 1.58 -2.47
CA GLY A 426 -10.51 1.28 -2.36
C GLY A 426 -9.61 2.50 -2.58
N LYS A 427 -8.29 2.29 -2.50
CA LYS A 427 -7.24 3.28 -2.77
C LYS A 427 -7.08 3.54 -4.28
N ASN A 428 -8.15 3.97 -4.95
CA ASN A 428 -8.11 4.17 -6.41
C ASN A 428 -7.50 5.54 -6.77
N ILE A 429 -6.61 5.57 -7.75
CA ILE A 429 -5.83 6.75 -8.16
C ILE A 429 -6.21 7.16 -9.57
N PHE A 430 -6.67 8.39 -9.75
CA PHE A 430 -7.00 9.01 -11.03
C PHE A 430 -6.06 10.19 -11.26
N ASP A 431 -4.98 9.98 -12.02
CA ASP A 431 -3.95 10.98 -12.27
C ASP A 431 -3.93 11.46 -13.73
N SER A 432 -3.97 12.77 -13.94
CA SER A 432 -3.70 13.43 -15.22
C SER A 432 -4.62 13.00 -16.38
N ASN A 433 -5.81 12.44 -16.09
CA ASN A 433 -6.77 12.05 -17.12
C ASN A 433 -7.46 13.29 -17.72
N THR A 434 -7.75 13.26 -19.02
CA THR A 434 -8.19 14.44 -19.77
C THR A 434 -9.49 14.20 -20.54
N ALA A 435 -10.48 15.08 -20.33
CA ALA A 435 -11.71 15.15 -21.08
C ALA A 435 -11.77 16.41 -21.96
N SER A 436 -12.08 16.25 -23.26
CA SER A 436 -12.27 17.42 -24.15
C SER A 436 -13.62 18.13 -23.94
N THR A 437 -14.48 17.63 -23.06
CA THR A 437 -15.76 18.25 -22.64
C THR A 437 -15.89 18.26 -21.11
N SER A 438 -16.34 17.19 -20.46
CA SER A 438 -16.53 17.13 -19.01
C SER A 438 -16.17 15.78 -18.36
N GLY A 439 -15.86 15.84 -17.06
CA GLY A 439 -15.40 14.72 -16.25
C GLY A 439 -13.98 14.30 -16.62
N GLY A 440 -12.96 15.06 -16.20
CA GLY A 440 -11.57 14.76 -16.60
C GLY A 440 -11.11 13.37 -16.16
N ALA A 441 -11.55 12.89 -14.99
CA ALA A 441 -11.46 11.48 -14.61
C ALA A 441 -12.79 10.75 -14.85
N ILE A 442 -13.86 11.12 -14.14
CA ILE A 442 -15.13 10.38 -14.12
C ILE A 442 -16.27 11.26 -14.65
N ARG A 443 -17.15 10.67 -15.47
CA ARG A 443 -18.47 11.24 -15.77
C ARG A 443 -19.56 10.23 -15.45
N ALA A 444 -20.59 10.66 -14.72
CA ALA A 444 -21.74 9.84 -14.36
C ALA A 444 -23.04 10.50 -14.82
N ASN A 445 -23.81 9.82 -15.68
CA ASN A 445 -25.11 10.30 -16.15
C ASN A 445 -26.20 9.27 -15.79
N ASN A 446 -27.27 9.70 -15.12
CA ASN A 446 -28.36 8.80 -14.67
C ASN A 446 -27.83 7.62 -13.84
N VAL A 447 -27.02 7.90 -12.82
CA VAL A 447 -26.50 6.91 -11.87
C VAL A 447 -27.24 7.07 -10.54
N PHE A 448 -28.05 6.07 -10.19
CA PHE A 448 -28.92 6.15 -9.01
C PHE A 448 -28.12 6.26 -7.69
N GLU A 449 -26.95 5.63 -7.60
CA GLU A 449 -26.01 5.86 -6.50
C GLU A 449 -24.56 5.62 -6.95
N LEU A 450 -23.70 6.63 -6.82
CA LEU A 450 -22.24 6.54 -6.97
C LEU A 450 -21.58 6.81 -5.61
N ILE A 451 -20.98 5.77 -5.03
CA ILE A 451 -20.27 5.84 -3.74
C ILE A 451 -18.76 5.82 -3.98
N LEU A 452 -18.09 6.88 -3.53
CA LEU A 452 -16.64 6.93 -3.37
C LEU A 452 -16.34 6.79 -1.87
N GLY A 453 -15.78 5.64 -1.49
CA GLY A 453 -15.30 5.41 -0.14
C GLY A 453 -13.98 6.13 0.14
N ASN A 454 -13.47 5.94 1.36
CA ASN A 454 -12.21 6.55 1.80
C ASN A 454 -11.03 6.18 0.86
N HIS A 455 -10.15 7.16 0.61
CA HIS A 455 -8.91 7.07 -0.15
C HIS A 455 -9.03 6.97 -1.67
N ASN A 456 -10.07 7.55 -2.31
CA ASN A 456 -10.02 7.78 -3.76
C ASN A 456 -9.27 9.09 -4.06
N TYR A 457 -8.26 9.06 -4.93
CA TYR A 457 -7.38 10.19 -5.26
C TYR A 457 -7.64 10.68 -6.70
N PHE A 458 -7.81 11.98 -6.87
CA PHE A 458 -8.03 12.66 -8.15
C PHE A 458 -7.01 13.79 -8.30
N THR A 459 -5.92 13.54 -9.02
CA THR A 459 -4.82 14.48 -9.21
C THR A 459 -4.72 14.95 -10.66
N ASN A 460 -4.56 16.26 -10.88
CA ASN A 460 -4.24 16.86 -12.17
C ASN A 460 -5.21 16.56 -13.34
N ASN A 461 -6.43 16.07 -13.05
CA ASN A 461 -7.38 15.72 -14.10
C ASN A 461 -7.98 16.98 -14.73
N LYS A 462 -8.30 16.93 -16.02
CA LYS A 462 -8.64 18.12 -16.80
C LYS A 462 -9.88 17.94 -17.66
N ALA A 463 -10.79 18.91 -17.61
CA ALA A 463 -11.95 19.03 -18.49
C ALA A 463 -11.92 20.37 -19.25
N SER A 464 -12.54 20.45 -20.45
CA SER A 464 -12.66 21.73 -21.17
C SER A 464 -13.88 22.57 -20.78
N HIS A 465 -14.84 21.95 -20.08
CA HIS A 465 -16.10 22.54 -19.66
C HIS A 465 -16.34 22.35 -18.16
N GLY A 466 -16.81 21.17 -17.71
CA GLY A 466 -17.25 20.94 -16.33
C GLY A 466 -16.54 19.78 -15.65
N GLY A 467 -16.22 19.91 -14.36
CA GLY A 467 -15.83 18.78 -13.50
C GLY A 467 -14.44 18.24 -13.87
N GLY A 468 -13.39 18.96 -13.50
CA GLY A 468 -12.02 18.61 -13.87
C GLY A 468 -11.61 17.22 -13.39
N ALA A 469 -12.11 16.78 -12.24
CA ALA A 469 -12.11 15.38 -11.82
C ALA A 469 -13.42 14.67 -12.18
N ILE A 470 -14.55 15.12 -11.60
CA ILE A 470 -15.84 14.41 -11.65
C ILE A 470 -16.94 15.31 -12.22
N TYR A 471 -17.73 14.78 -13.15
CA TYR A 471 -18.99 15.40 -13.61
C TYR A 471 -20.16 14.45 -13.35
N THR A 472 -21.24 14.93 -12.76
CA THR A 472 -22.47 14.14 -12.54
C THR A 472 -23.71 14.82 -13.10
N GLN A 473 -24.63 14.03 -13.66
CA GLN A 473 -25.92 14.48 -14.21
C GLN A 473 -27.05 13.55 -13.79
N SER A 474 -28.14 14.08 -13.25
CA SER A 474 -29.34 13.31 -12.84
C SER A 474 -28.99 12.08 -11.99
N SER A 475 -28.16 12.27 -10.97
CA SER A 475 -27.50 11.18 -10.22
C SER A 475 -27.50 11.41 -8.71
N VAL A 476 -27.05 10.42 -7.94
CA VAL A 476 -26.63 10.62 -6.54
C VAL A 476 -25.13 10.39 -6.42
N LEU A 477 -24.42 11.34 -5.82
CA LEU A 477 -22.99 11.24 -5.54
C LEU A 477 -22.75 11.28 -4.03
N ASN A 478 -22.14 10.22 -3.49
CA ASN A 478 -21.72 10.12 -2.11
C ASN A 478 -20.19 10.01 -2.07
N THR A 479 -19.52 10.97 -1.44
CA THR A 479 -18.03 11.00 -1.34
C THR A 479 -17.61 11.08 0.12
N GLN A 480 -16.70 10.19 0.52
CA GLN A 480 -16.09 10.19 1.84
C GLN A 480 -14.57 10.03 1.72
N GLY A 481 -13.79 10.84 2.44
CA GLY A 481 -12.34 10.65 2.53
C GLY A 481 -11.58 10.67 1.19
N SER A 482 -12.07 11.41 0.19
CA SER A 482 -11.47 11.49 -1.15
C SER A 482 -10.61 12.76 -1.34
N TYR A 483 -9.57 12.65 -2.15
CA TYR A 483 -8.58 13.70 -2.41
C TYR A 483 -8.74 14.29 -3.81
N PHE A 484 -8.88 15.62 -3.92
CA PHE A 484 -9.02 16.34 -5.18
C PHE A 484 -7.96 17.45 -5.28
N GLU A 485 -6.86 17.16 -5.98
CA GLU A 485 -5.76 18.13 -6.18
C GLU A 485 -5.56 18.52 -7.66
N GLY A 486 -5.38 19.82 -7.91
CA GLY A 486 -4.84 20.32 -9.17
C GLY A 486 -5.74 20.09 -10.39
N ASN A 487 -6.98 19.66 -10.17
CA ASN A 487 -7.93 19.37 -11.22
C ASN A 487 -8.41 20.68 -11.86
N SER A 488 -8.68 20.69 -13.17
CA SER A 488 -8.99 21.93 -13.88
C SER A 488 -10.15 21.83 -14.88
N ALA A 489 -10.99 22.86 -14.91
CA ALA A 489 -12.15 22.98 -15.81
C ALA A 489 -12.49 24.47 -16.10
N LYS A 490 -13.58 24.73 -16.83
CA LYS A 490 -14.19 26.08 -16.84
C LYS A 490 -15.10 26.28 -15.64
N TYR A 491 -15.83 25.22 -15.27
CA TYR A 491 -16.79 25.18 -14.18
C TYR A 491 -16.49 23.96 -13.30
N GLY A 492 -16.43 24.10 -11.98
CA GLY A 492 -16.22 22.95 -11.09
C GLY A 492 -14.84 22.33 -11.30
N GLY A 493 -13.79 22.98 -10.81
CA GLY A 493 -12.40 22.55 -11.07
C GLY A 493 -12.12 21.12 -10.62
N ALA A 494 -12.72 20.67 -9.51
CA ALA A 494 -12.79 19.26 -9.15
C ALA A 494 -14.12 18.62 -9.59
N ILE A 495 -15.26 19.08 -9.05
CA ILE A 495 -16.57 18.44 -9.19
C ILE A 495 -17.57 19.39 -9.85
N PHE A 496 -18.36 18.88 -10.80
CA PHE A 496 -19.51 19.58 -11.37
C PHE A 496 -20.77 18.71 -11.19
N LEU A 497 -21.81 19.30 -10.60
CA LEU A 497 -23.08 18.66 -10.25
C LEU A 497 -24.21 19.25 -11.09
N GLU A 498 -24.91 18.43 -11.86
CA GLU A 498 -26.11 18.78 -12.62
C GLU A 498 -27.28 17.88 -12.16
N ASP A 499 -28.42 18.45 -11.74
CA ASP A 499 -29.60 17.67 -11.30
C ASP A 499 -29.23 16.52 -10.33
N THR A 500 -28.24 16.75 -9.46
CA THR A 500 -27.59 15.71 -8.65
C THR A 500 -27.88 15.92 -7.16
N ALA A 501 -28.18 14.84 -6.44
CA ALA A 501 -28.12 14.84 -4.98
C ALA A 501 -26.70 14.52 -4.52
N PHE A 502 -26.10 15.36 -3.69
CA PHE A 502 -24.69 15.25 -3.30
C PHE A 502 -24.52 15.26 -1.77
N ALA A 503 -23.78 14.28 -1.26
CA ALA A 503 -23.19 14.33 0.07
C ALA A 503 -21.68 14.11 -0.05
N GLY A 504 -20.89 15.09 0.38
CA GLY A 504 -19.43 15.00 0.37
C GLY A 504 -18.86 15.43 1.70
N ASN A 505 -18.44 14.47 2.52
CA ASN A 505 -17.88 14.75 3.85
C ASN A 505 -16.46 14.23 3.98
N TYR A 506 -15.64 14.87 4.82
CA TYR A 506 -14.25 14.46 5.07
C TYR A 506 -13.33 14.43 3.82
N ASN A 507 -13.66 15.16 2.76
CA ASN A 507 -12.86 15.24 1.54
C ASN A 507 -11.88 16.42 1.55
N ILE A 508 -10.94 16.37 0.63
CA ILE A 508 -9.81 17.30 0.55
C ILE A 508 -9.83 17.99 -0.82
N PHE A 509 -10.00 19.31 -0.84
CA PHE A 509 -10.03 20.10 -2.07
C PHE A 509 -8.87 21.11 -2.11
N LYS A 510 -7.94 20.91 -3.06
CA LYS A 510 -6.69 21.66 -3.12
C LYS A 510 -6.29 22.05 -4.54
N ASN A 511 -5.86 23.30 -4.73
CA ASN A 511 -5.30 23.80 -6.00
C ASN A 511 -6.16 23.53 -7.25
N ASN A 512 -7.45 23.22 -7.09
CA ASN A 512 -8.33 23.00 -8.23
C ASN A 512 -8.67 24.36 -8.87
N VAL A 513 -8.80 24.38 -10.19
CA VAL A 513 -8.94 25.63 -10.96
C VAL A 513 -10.15 25.55 -11.88
N ALA A 514 -11.12 26.44 -11.65
CA ALA A 514 -12.16 26.75 -12.61
C ALA A 514 -11.89 28.12 -13.22
N SER A 515 -11.97 28.23 -14.56
CA SER A 515 -11.76 29.52 -15.23
C SER A 515 -12.98 30.46 -15.22
N ILE A 516 -14.13 30.01 -14.69
CA ILE A 516 -15.38 30.79 -14.60
C ILE A 516 -15.95 30.76 -13.18
N THR A 517 -16.47 29.63 -12.69
CA THR A 517 -17.07 29.50 -11.34
C THR A 517 -16.82 28.13 -10.71
N GLY A 518 -16.84 28.08 -9.37
CA GLY A 518 -16.64 26.86 -8.58
C GLY A 518 -15.23 26.28 -8.75
N SER A 519 -14.21 26.88 -8.13
CA SER A 519 -12.83 26.37 -8.24
C SER A 519 -12.71 24.91 -7.83
N ASP A 520 -13.53 24.49 -6.87
CA ASP A 520 -13.60 23.12 -6.40
C ASP A 520 -14.92 22.47 -6.83
N ILE A 521 -16.08 23.07 -6.51
CA ILE A 521 -17.41 22.53 -6.81
C ILE A 521 -18.29 23.55 -7.56
N GLU A 522 -18.88 23.13 -8.67
CA GLU A 522 -20.01 23.80 -9.33
C GLU A 522 -21.30 23.00 -9.13
N SER A 523 -22.41 23.70 -8.91
CA SER A 523 -23.74 23.12 -8.71
C SER A 523 -24.76 23.76 -9.65
N TYR A 524 -25.55 22.95 -10.35
CA TYR A 524 -26.68 23.40 -11.15
C TYR A 524 -27.90 22.52 -10.89
N GLN A 525 -29.00 23.12 -10.44
CA GLN A 525 -30.26 22.43 -10.10
C GLN A 525 -30.09 21.24 -9.13
N SER A 526 -29.00 21.22 -8.36
CA SER A 526 -28.54 20.08 -7.55
C SER A 526 -28.78 20.31 -6.06
N SER A 527 -29.05 19.23 -5.31
CA SER A 527 -29.28 19.25 -3.87
C SER A 527 -28.05 18.79 -3.10
N ILE A 528 -27.32 19.74 -2.53
CA ILE A 528 -26.17 19.44 -1.66
C ILE A 528 -26.68 19.23 -0.24
N ASN A 529 -26.68 17.97 0.20
CA ASN A 529 -27.21 17.51 1.48
C ASN A 529 -26.22 17.71 2.63
N SER A 530 -24.92 17.57 2.37
CA SER A 530 -23.85 17.65 3.38
C SER A 530 -22.50 17.98 2.76
N LEU A 531 -21.77 18.88 3.43
CA LEU A 531 -20.41 19.34 3.07
C LEU A 531 -19.51 19.49 4.31
N GLU A 532 -19.75 18.66 5.31
CA GLU A 532 -19.16 18.77 6.64
C GLU A 532 -17.78 18.12 6.73
N PHE A 533 -16.90 18.71 7.53
CA PHE A 533 -15.53 18.27 7.80
C PHE A 533 -14.60 18.18 6.56
N ASN A 534 -14.95 18.85 5.46
CA ASN A 534 -14.05 18.98 4.32
C ASN A 534 -12.96 20.04 4.57
N TYR A 535 -11.83 19.88 3.89
CA TYR A 535 -10.77 20.88 3.77
C TYR A 535 -10.85 21.62 2.44
N TRP A 536 -10.62 22.93 2.48
CA TRP A 536 -10.56 23.80 1.30
C TRP A 536 -9.30 24.66 1.36
N ASN A 537 -8.52 24.66 0.28
CA ASN A 537 -7.28 25.41 0.12
C ASN A 537 -7.44 26.96 0.03
N SER A 538 -8.59 27.50 0.41
CA SER A 538 -8.89 28.93 0.38
C SER A 538 -8.56 29.62 1.71
N GLN A 539 -7.45 30.37 1.71
CA GLN A 539 -7.09 31.47 2.63
C GLN A 539 -8.04 31.67 3.84
N ASN A 540 -7.94 30.77 4.82
CA ASN A 540 -8.65 30.80 6.10
C ASN A 540 -10.20 30.77 6.07
N LYS A 541 -10.86 30.52 4.92
CA LYS A 541 -12.32 30.29 4.84
C LYS A 541 -12.78 29.62 3.54
N VAL A 542 -13.74 28.69 3.62
CA VAL A 542 -14.56 28.29 2.46
C VAL A 542 -15.35 29.49 1.91
N SER A 543 -15.39 29.65 0.58
CA SER A 543 -15.99 30.81 -0.08
C SER A 543 -16.90 30.44 -1.25
N GLN A 544 -17.73 31.39 -1.69
CA GLN A 544 -18.56 31.25 -2.90
C GLN A 544 -17.75 31.12 -4.20
N ASN A 545 -16.44 31.37 -4.17
CA ASN A 545 -15.55 31.09 -5.29
C ASN A 545 -15.16 29.60 -5.37
N ASN A 546 -15.11 28.92 -4.21
CA ASN A 546 -14.84 27.48 -4.12
C ASN A 546 -16.04 26.66 -4.56
N ILE A 547 -17.21 27.05 -4.06
CA ILE A 547 -18.47 26.32 -4.20
C ILE A 547 -19.50 27.30 -4.74
N HIS A 548 -19.91 27.14 -5.99
CA HIS A 548 -20.91 28.01 -6.62
C HIS A 548 -22.33 27.45 -6.50
N ASN A 549 -23.35 28.32 -6.53
CA ASN A 549 -24.77 27.99 -6.36
C ASN A 549 -25.11 27.19 -5.09
N TYR A 550 -24.35 27.37 -4.01
CA TYR A 550 -24.63 26.80 -2.70
C TYR A 550 -24.39 27.85 -1.62
N ASP A 551 -25.27 27.98 -0.64
CA ASP A 551 -25.03 28.88 0.48
C ASP A 551 -24.01 28.25 1.45
N VAL A 552 -22.74 28.63 1.27
CA VAL A 552 -21.60 28.17 2.09
C VAL A 552 -21.74 28.51 3.58
N SER A 553 -22.70 29.34 4.00
CA SER A 553 -23.00 29.53 5.43
C SER A 553 -23.68 28.33 6.09
N ASN A 554 -24.21 27.39 5.29
CA ASN A 554 -24.76 26.13 5.79
C ASN A 554 -23.70 25.10 6.21
N ILE A 555 -22.42 25.29 5.81
CA ILE A 555 -21.32 24.41 6.20
C ILE A 555 -20.95 24.73 7.65
N LYS A 556 -21.31 23.83 8.58
CA LYS A 556 -21.19 24.10 10.02
C LYS A 556 -19.86 23.70 10.61
N ASN A 557 -19.17 22.74 10.01
CA ASN A 557 -17.88 22.25 10.43
C ASN A 557 -17.02 22.12 9.16
N TRP A 558 -15.93 22.87 9.07
CA TRP A 558 -14.95 22.82 7.98
C TRP A 558 -13.56 22.97 8.55
N VAL A 559 -12.59 22.32 7.91
CA VAL A 559 -11.23 22.19 8.43
C VAL A 559 -10.33 23.24 7.78
N ILE A 560 -9.71 24.10 8.60
CA ILE A 560 -8.56 24.92 8.16
C ILE A 560 -7.27 24.19 8.50
N LEU A 561 -6.37 24.08 7.53
CA LEU A 561 -4.95 23.85 7.76
C LEU A 561 -4.28 25.22 7.94
N ASP A 562 -4.25 25.73 9.16
CA ASP A 562 -3.66 27.05 9.44
C ASP A 562 -2.18 26.91 9.85
N LEU A 563 -1.30 27.23 8.89
CA LEU A 563 0.16 27.21 9.02
C LEU A 563 0.64 28.49 9.71
N SER A 564 0.47 28.54 11.03
CA SER A 564 0.84 29.72 11.84
C SER A 564 2.35 29.75 12.17
N ILE A 565 2.93 30.96 12.12
CA ILE A 565 4.33 31.21 12.47
C ILE A 565 4.38 31.92 13.83
N PRO A 566 5.05 31.36 14.86
CA PRO A 566 5.29 32.09 16.10
C PRO A 566 6.14 33.36 15.84
N PRO A 567 5.72 34.55 16.29
CA PRO A 567 6.39 35.82 15.99
C PRO A 567 7.76 35.99 16.69
N GLU A 568 8.14 35.01 17.51
CA GLU A 568 9.34 35.02 18.36
C GLU A 568 10.60 34.52 17.62
N ILE A 569 10.45 34.01 16.38
CA ILE A 569 11.55 33.51 15.56
C ILE A 569 11.84 34.50 14.41
N LYS A 570 13.01 35.15 14.44
CA LYS A 570 13.58 35.78 13.24
C LYS A 570 14.20 34.68 12.37
N GLN A 571 13.58 34.46 11.20
CA GLN A 571 13.77 33.38 10.21
C GLN A 571 15.21 32.83 10.06
N ASN A 572 15.40 31.55 9.72
CA ASN A 572 14.59 30.84 8.72
C ASN A 572 14.28 29.34 8.98
N ILE A 573 13.54 29.02 10.05
CA ILE A 573 12.50 27.98 9.98
C ILE A 573 11.31 28.34 10.87
N ASN A 574 10.12 28.02 10.37
CA ASN A 574 8.96 27.77 11.22
C ASN A 574 9.03 26.30 11.61
N THR A 575 8.90 25.97 12.89
CA THR A 575 8.42 24.63 13.25
C THR A 575 6.95 24.59 12.85
N GLU A 576 6.60 23.87 11.78
CA GLU A 576 5.23 23.84 11.29
C GLU A 576 4.31 23.16 12.31
N VAL A 577 3.39 23.95 12.85
CA VAL A 577 2.30 23.51 13.69
C VAL A 577 1.08 23.38 12.80
N VAL A 578 0.67 22.15 12.53
CA VAL A 578 -0.57 21.85 11.81
C VAL A 578 -1.72 22.09 12.77
N SER A 579 -2.27 23.31 12.76
CA SER A 579 -3.46 23.64 13.52
C SER A 579 -4.71 23.41 12.66
N PHE A 580 -5.52 22.44 13.06
CA PHE A 580 -6.84 22.20 12.51
C PHE A 580 -7.84 23.09 13.23
N LYS A 581 -8.33 24.12 12.55
CA LYS A 581 -9.45 24.91 13.07
C LYS A 581 -10.74 24.33 12.49
N ASP A 582 -11.53 23.71 13.35
CA ASP A 582 -12.97 23.60 13.17
C ASP A 582 -13.60 24.92 13.63
N ASN A 583 -14.61 25.39 12.90
CA ASN A 583 -15.36 26.60 13.25
C ASN A 583 -16.42 26.38 14.34
N ASN A 584 -16.66 25.14 14.77
CA ASN A 584 -17.33 24.80 16.02
C ASN A 584 -16.42 23.91 16.89
N TYR A 585 -16.49 24.07 18.21
CA TYR A 585 -15.65 23.34 19.19
C TYR A 585 -16.08 21.88 19.40
N GLY A 586 -16.51 21.20 18.34
CA GLY A 586 -16.83 19.77 18.35
C GLY A 586 -15.56 18.92 18.46
N HIS A 587 -15.67 17.77 19.11
CA HIS A 587 -14.66 16.73 19.00
C HIS A 587 -14.89 15.97 17.68
N LEU A 588 -13.81 15.72 16.93
CA LEU A 588 -13.82 14.77 15.83
C LEU A 588 -13.97 13.36 16.41
N GLU A 589 -15.21 12.87 16.52
CA GLU A 589 -15.50 11.48 16.91
C GLU A 589 -15.28 10.54 15.70
N GLY A 590 -14.01 10.30 15.39
CA GLY A 590 -13.57 9.37 14.35
C GLY A 590 -12.06 9.41 14.15
N GLU A 591 -11.48 8.30 13.73
CA GLU A 591 -10.08 8.26 13.28
C GLU A 591 -9.99 8.97 11.92
N MET A 592 -9.13 9.99 11.81
CA MET A 592 -8.68 10.45 10.50
C MET A 592 -7.93 9.30 9.80
N PRO A 593 -7.92 9.24 8.46
CA PRO A 593 -7.49 8.02 7.80
C PRO A 593 -6.00 7.73 8.04
N ASP A 594 -5.63 6.45 8.05
CA ASP A 594 -4.28 5.98 8.34
C ASP A 594 -3.58 5.55 7.04
N TYR A 595 -2.38 6.09 6.80
CA TYR A 595 -1.71 6.06 5.50
C TYR A 595 -0.37 5.32 5.58
N ALA A 596 -0.15 4.49 4.57
CA ALA A 596 1.09 3.82 4.23
C ALA A 596 1.10 3.69 2.69
N GLU A 597 2.23 3.85 1.98
CA GLU A 597 3.64 3.93 2.40
C GLU A 597 4.36 5.08 1.65
N VAL A 598 5.34 5.77 2.28
CA VAL A 598 6.28 6.67 1.57
C VAL A 598 7.69 6.57 2.18
N ASP A 599 8.70 6.33 1.34
CA ASP A 599 10.12 6.39 1.69
C ASP A 599 10.58 7.85 1.91
N ILE A 600 11.25 8.13 3.03
CA ILE A 600 11.68 9.49 3.42
C ILE A 600 13.20 9.66 3.23
N TYR A 601 13.63 10.59 2.37
CA TYR A 601 15.05 10.94 2.23
C TYR A 601 15.28 12.47 2.23
N PRO A 602 16.09 13.03 3.16
CA PRO A 602 16.63 12.44 4.39
C PRO A 602 15.80 12.82 5.65
N ASN A 603 15.21 11.81 6.29
CA ASN A 603 14.79 11.76 7.71
C ASN A 603 14.10 12.99 8.34
N PHE A 604 12.82 13.19 8.00
CA PHE A 604 11.82 13.58 9.02
C PHE A 604 11.28 12.31 9.69
N ASN A 605 10.80 12.41 10.93
CA ASN A 605 10.08 11.31 11.61
C ASN A 605 8.68 11.76 12.03
N PRO A 606 7.68 11.75 11.12
CA PRO A 606 6.32 12.19 11.41
C PRO A 606 5.46 11.16 12.19
N SER A 607 5.99 9.97 12.50
CA SER A 607 5.22 8.82 13.05
C SER A 607 4.57 9.01 14.44
N LYS A 608 4.64 10.21 15.04
CA LYS A 608 4.00 10.56 16.33
C LYS A 608 3.48 12.00 16.39
N VAL A 609 2.66 12.41 15.41
CA VAL A 609 1.86 13.64 15.57
C VAL A 609 0.76 13.39 16.61
N VAL A 610 1.01 13.79 17.86
CA VAL A 610 0.00 13.75 18.92
C VAL A 610 -0.96 14.92 18.73
N VAL A 611 -2.13 14.65 18.12
CA VAL A 611 -3.20 15.65 18.01
C VAL A 611 -3.78 15.90 19.40
N SER A 612 -3.62 17.12 19.91
CA SER A 612 -4.31 17.57 21.13
C SER A 612 -4.89 18.96 20.90
N LYS A 613 -6.15 19.16 21.33
CA LYS A 613 -6.89 20.43 21.12
C LYS A 613 -6.91 20.89 19.65
N ASN A 614 -7.07 19.94 18.72
CA ASN A 614 -7.06 20.14 17.27
C ASN A 614 -5.74 20.70 16.70
N VAL A 615 -4.60 20.41 17.34
CA VAL A 615 -3.28 20.83 16.88
C VAL A 615 -2.31 19.64 16.84
N GLY A 616 -1.66 19.44 15.71
CA GLY A 616 -0.54 18.52 15.50
C GLY A 616 0.80 19.26 15.43
N ILE A 617 1.85 18.67 16.04
CA ILE A 617 3.18 19.28 16.16
C ILE A 617 4.23 18.27 15.68
N SER A 618 5.15 18.70 14.82
CA SER A 618 6.31 17.92 14.36
C SER A 618 7.60 18.75 14.45
N LYS A 619 8.78 18.13 14.31
CA LYS A 619 10.09 18.80 14.47
C LYS A 619 11.07 18.37 13.36
N PHE A 620 11.65 19.34 12.66
CA PHE A 620 12.67 19.13 11.62
C PHE A 620 14.09 19.00 12.18
N ILE A 621 14.91 18.13 11.58
CA ILE A 621 16.37 18.03 11.77
C ILE A 621 17.00 17.63 10.42
N GLY A 622 17.74 18.52 9.75
CA GLY A 622 18.35 18.23 8.44
C GLY A 622 19.40 19.26 7.97
N ASN A 623 20.06 18.99 6.83
CA ASN A 623 21.17 19.77 6.27
C ASN A 623 20.72 20.82 5.22
N LEU A 624 21.60 21.76 4.88
CA LEU A 624 21.38 22.83 3.89
C LEU A 624 21.21 22.32 2.44
N GLY A 625 20.25 22.90 1.72
CA GLY A 625 19.88 22.61 0.32
C GLY A 625 18.50 23.17 -0.01
N GLU A 626 17.96 22.94 -1.22
CA GLU A 626 16.53 23.20 -1.48
C GLU A 626 15.70 22.21 -0.65
N VAL A 627 15.11 22.67 0.45
CA VAL A 627 14.29 21.82 1.33
C VAL A 627 12.83 21.97 0.94
N THR A 628 12.24 20.89 0.45
CA THR A 628 10.78 20.78 0.37
C THR A 628 10.26 20.48 1.77
N VAL A 629 9.63 21.46 2.40
CA VAL A 629 8.85 21.23 3.62
C VAL A 629 7.45 20.78 3.20
N SER A 630 7.07 19.60 3.65
CA SER A 630 5.74 19.03 3.49
C SER A 630 5.15 18.74 4.87
N ALA A 631 4.09 19.47 5.22
CA ALA A 631 3.23 19.15 6.35
C ALA A 631 2.46 17.86 6.05
N ASP A 632 3.08 16.72 6.36
CA ASP A 632 2.41 15.43 6.27
C ASP A 632 1.50 15.24 7.49
N VAL A 633 0.21 15.44 7.25
CA VAL A 633 -0.86 14.81 8.03
C VAL A 633 -1.76 14.06 7.06
N ASN A 634 -1.22 13.03 6.39
CA ASN A 634 -2.04 11.91 5.91
C ASN A 634 -3.30 12.39 5.15
N ASP A 635 -3.27 13.00 3.97
CA ASP A 635 -2.15 13.22 3.03
C ASP A 635 -2.39 14.57 2.29
N PHE A 636 -2.26 15.69 3.02
CA PHE A 636 -2.53 17.05 2.53
C PHE A 636 -1.23 17.72 2.07
N PHE A 637 -0.78 17.45 0.85
CA PHE A 637 0.32 18.24 0.29
C PHE A 637 0.04 19.74 0.46
N THR A 638 1.00 20.52 0.92
CA THR A 638 1.06 21.97 0.68
C THR A 638 2.49 22.30 0.32
N MET A 639 2.90 22.01 -0.92
CA MET A 639 4.27 22.26 -1.37
C MET A 639 4.57 23.75 -1.41
N LYS A 640 5.25 24.24 -0.38
CA LYS A 640 5.84 25.57 -0.37
C LYS A 640 7.33 25.47 -0.65
N ARG A 641 7.71 25.52 -1.93
CA ARG A 641 9.11 25.73 -2.31
C ARG A 641 9.61 27.01 -1.65
N THR A 642 10.63 26.85 -0.81
CA THR A 642 11.26 27.92 -0.06
C THR A 642 12.75 27.75 -0.27
N ASP A 643 13.38 28.71 -0.94
CA ASP A 643 14.83 28.67 -1.13
C ASP A 643 15.51 28.84 0.24
N VAL A 644 16.27 27.84 0.68
CA VAL A 644 17.15 27.96 1.85
C VAL A 644 18.43 28.66 1.40
N VAL A 645 18.36 29.98 1.21
CA VAL A 645 19.52 30.84 0.90
C VAL A 645 20.07 31.51 2.15
N ASP A 646 21.39 31.36 2.33
CA ASP A 646 22.28 31.92 3.38
C ASP A 646 21.60 32.32 4.71
N GLY A 647 21.09 31.32 5.43
CA GLY A 647 20.93 31.38 6.88
C GLY A 647 21.98 30.47 7.50
N ARG A 648 23.20 30.98 7.71
CA ARG A 648 24.27 30.18 8.34
C ARG A 648 23.83 29.77 9.75
N VAL A 649 24.36 28.67 10.26
CA VAL A 649 23.99 28.22 11.60
C VAL A 649 24.47 29.26 12.61
N LYS A 650 23.51 29.87 13.32
CA LYS A 650 23.78 30.80 14.43
C LYS A 650 24.68 30.12 15.45
N THR A 651 25.81 30.75 15.71
CA THR A 651 26.74 30.29 16.73
C THR A 651 26.50 31.03 18.03
N SER A 652 26.58 30.31 19.13
CA SER A 652 26.65 30.88 20.47
C SER A 652 28.10 30.89 20.90
N LEU A 653 28.59 32.06 21.32
CA LEU A 653 29.91 32.22 21.90
C LEU A 653 29.73 32.61 23.36
N ASN A 654 30.19 31.76 24.27
CA ASN A 654 30.05 31.99 25.71
C ASN A 654 31.44 31.92 26.36
N ALA A 655 31.81 33.00 27.04
CA ALA A 655 33.07 33.10 27.75
C ALA A 655 32.83 33.21 29.25
N ASN A 656 33.69 32.58 30.04
CA ASN A 656 33.64 32.76 31.48
C ASN A 656 34.20 34.14 31.88
N ASN A 657 33.47 34.84 32.75
CA ASN A 657 34.10 35.88 33.57
C ASN A 657 35.09 35.20 34.50
N VAL A 658 36.32 35.70 34.57
CA VAL A 658 37.34 35.15 35.47
C VAL A 658 37.61 36.18 36.56
N ILE A 659 37.35 35.76 37.80
CA ILE A 659 37.49 36.59 38.99
C ILE A 659 38.58 35.91 39.84
N LEU A 660 39.68 36.62 40.07
CA LEU A 660 40.87 36.10 40.74
C LEU A 660 41.05 36.77 42.10
N ASN A 661 40.92 35.98 43.15
CA ASN A 661 40.89 36.48 44.52
C ASN A 661 42.27 36.85 45.09
N GLU A 662 43.36 36.54 44.37
CA GLU A 662 44.75 36.85 44.72
C GLU A 662 45.55 37.08 43.42
N PRO A 663 46.70 37.81 43.46
CA PRO A 663 47.53 38.02 42.27
C PRO A 663 48.13 36.71 41.75
N VAL A 664 47.94 36.42 40.46
CA VAL A 664 48.51 35.22 39.80
C VAL A 664 49.43 35.62 38.64
N SER A 665 50.54 34.90 38.49
CA SER A 665 51.51 35.12 37.40
C SER A 665 50.96 34.80 36.01
N SER A 666 49.91 33.96 35.94
CA SER A 666 49.12 33.75 34.73
C SER A 666 47.68 33.31 35.04
N VAL A 667 46.78 33.63 34.12
CA VAL A 667 45.35 33.31 34.16
C VAL A 667 44.92 32.62 32.88
N ASN A 668 44.08 31.58 32.99
CA ASN A 668 43.47 30.92 31.83
C ASN A 668 42.06 31.48 31.62
N TYR A 669 41.83 32.00 30.42
CA TYR A 669 40.55 32.50 29.95
C TYR A 669 39.99 31.56 28.87
N ASP A 670 38.72 31.20 28.99
CA ASP A 670 38.10 30.12 28.21
C ASP A 670 36.84 30.59 27.48
N VAL A 671 36.77 30.29 26.18
CA VAL A 671 35.62 30.63 25.33
C VAL A 671 35.07 29.37 24.69
N ILE A 672 33.77 29.10 24.86
CA ILE A 672 33.08 27.95 24.27
C ILE A 672 32.23 28.45 23.09
N LEU A 673 32.48 27.87 21.92
CA LEU A 673 31.70 28.05 20.69
C LEU A 673 30.79 26.84 20.49
N THR A 674 29.47 27.08 20.47
CA THR A 674 28.46 26.07 20.10
C THR A 674 27.59 26.55 18.94
N ASP A 675 26.81 25.65 18.35
CA ASP A 675 25.63 26.06 17.60
C ASP A 675 24.49 26.53 18.55
N VAL A 676 23.40 27.02 17.96
CA VAL A 676 22.17 27.46 18.65
C VAL A 676 21.48 26.35 19.49
N ASN A 677 21.79 25.08 19.26
CA ASN A 677 21.25 23.94 20.01
C ASN A 677 22.19 23.48 21.14
N GLY A 678 23.37 24.09 21.30
CA GLY A 678 24.37 23.74 22.31
C GLY A 678 25.41 22.70 21.85
N ASN A 679 25.46 22.33 20.56
CA ASN A 679 26.47 21.40 20.06
C ASN A 679 27.83 22.08 19.90
N ALA A 680 28.89 21.46 20.43
CA ALA A 680 30.26 21.97 20.40
C ALA A 680 30.86 22.09 18.98
N LEU A 681 31.42 23.25 18.65
CA LEU A 681 32.05 23.50 17.33
C LEU A 681 33.59 23.43 17.42
N SER A 682 34.14 22.26 17.11
CA SER A 682 35.57 21.96 17.18
C SER A 682 36.40 22.48 16.00
N GLY A 683 37.64 22.88 16.25
CA GLY A 683 38.64 23.31 15.25
C GLY A 683 38.45 24.71 14.67
N ARG A 684 37.58 25.54 15.25
CA ARG A 684 37.24 26.90 14.76
C ARG A 684 38.11 27.95 15.44
N THR A 685 38.46 29.01 14.72
CA THR A 685 39.35 30.07 15.26
C THR A 685 38.54 31.20 15.90
N ILE A 686 38.76 31.43 17.19
CA ILE A 686 38.25 32.57 17.97
C ILE A 686 39.33 33.65 18.05
N ALA A 687 38.96 34.90 17.80
CA ALA A 687 39.76 36.08 18.10
C ALA A 687 39.35 36.64 19.47
N ILE A 688 40.32 36.93 20.32
CA ILE A 688 40.13 37.39 21.71
C ILE A 688 40.89 38.70 21.88
N ASP A 689 40.19 39.78 22.20
CA ASP A 689 40.75 41.10 22.47
C ASP A 689 40.70 41.38 23.98
N VAL A 690 41.85 41.61 24.60
CA VAL A 690 42.01 41.87 26.04
C VAL A 690 42.58 43.27 26.19
N GLY A 691 41.75 44.25 26.59
CA GLY A 691 42.20 45.64 26.79
C GLY A 691 42.84 46.30 25.57
N GLY A 692 42.53 45.85 24.34
CA GLY A 692 43.14 46.33 23.09
C GLY A 692 44.24 45.42 22.51
N VAL A 693 44.66 44.37 23.23
CA VAL A 693 45.65 43.38 22.77
C VAL A 693 44.95 42.14 22.20
N LYS A 694 45.24 41.82 20.94
CA LYS A 694 44.53 40.78 20.18
C LYS A 694 45.28 39.44 20.11
N TYR A 695 44.56 38.37 20.40
CA TYR A 695 45.00 36.98 20.35
C TYR A 695 44.08 36.14 19.47
N THR A 696 44.53 34.98 19.01
CA THR A 696 43.70 33.98 18.33
C THR A 696 43.93 32.58 18.90
N ARG A 697 42.86 31.77 19.02
CA ARG A 697 42.90 30.39 19.53
C ARG A 697 41.91 29.51 18.76
N ALA A 698 42.31 28.27 18.49
CA ALA A 698 41.41 27.27 17.91
C ALA A 698 40.63 26.54 19.01
N THR A 699 39.38 26.14 18.72
CA THR A 699 38.53 25.37 19.63
C THR A 699 38.90 23.88 19.65
N ASP A 700 38.78 23.24 20.82
CA ASP A 700 38.96 21.80 21.01
C ASP A 700 37.70 20.98 20.65
N ASN A 701 37.73 19.67 20.92
CA ASN A 701 36.60 18.76 20.65
C ASN A 701 35.34 19.02 21.50
N LYS A 702 35.39 19.94 22.47
CA LYS A 702 34.25 20.44 23.26
C LYS A 702 33.87 21.88 22.87
N GLY A 703 34.41 22.38 21.75
CA GLY A 703 34.14 23.73 21.26
C GLY A 703 34.90 24.80 22.04
N LYS A 704 35.87 24.43 22.88
CA LYS A 704 36.53 25.32 23.82
C LYS A 704 37.86 25.86 23.28
N ALA A 705 38.01 27.17 23.21
CA ALA A 705 39.27 27.87 22.94
C ALA A 705 39.84 28.46 24.24
N SER A 706 41.08 28.08 24.60
CA SER A 706 41.74 28.51 25.84
C SER A 706 42.92 29.45 25.59
N LEU A 707 42.98 30.56 26.33
CA LEU A 707 44.04 31.56 26.28
C LEU A 707 44.66 31.74 27.68
N THR A 708 45.92 31.36 27.81
CA THR A 708 46.73 31.77 28.98
C THR A 708 47.27 33.19 28.76
N LEU A 709 46.94 34.08 29.68
CA LEU A 709 47.49 35.43 29.78
C LEU A 709 48.47 35.47 30.96
N SER A 710 49.61 36.12 30.81
CA SER A 710 50.63 36.23 31.87
C SER A 710 50.97 37.68 32.14
N ASN A 711 51.26 38.01 33.40
CA ASN A 711 51.66 39.36 33.85
C ASN A 711 50.65 40.47 33.48
N LEU A 712 49.33 40.24 33.62
CA LEU A 712 48.40 41.38 33.69
C LEU A 712 48.67 42.18 34.97
N GLU A 713 48.45 43.49 34.93
CA GLU A 713 48.43 44.34 36.13
C GLU A 713 47.10 44.16 36.88
N ASN A 714 47.00 44.57 38.14
CA ASN A 714 45.76 44.48 38.91
C ASN A 714 44.66 45.37 38.29
N GLY A 715 43.39 44.94 38.36
CA GLY A 715 42.27 45.74 37.88
C GLY A 715 41.18 44.97 37.11
N TYR A 716 40.32 45.75 36.45
CA TYR A 716 39.16 45.30 35.68
C TYR A 716 39.44 45.39 34.18
N TYR A 717 39.40 44.26 33.48
CA TYR A 717 39.67 44.17 32.05
C TYR A 717 38.43 43.69 31.32
N GLU A 718 37.91 44.50 30.40
CA GLU A 718 36.90 44.06 29.45
C GLU A 718 37.56 43.25 28.33
N ILE A 719 36.95 42.10 28.01
CA ILE A 719 37.43 41.16 27.01
C ILE A 719 36.32 40.94 25.98
N VAL A 720 36.68 41.13 24.72
CA VAL A 720 35.80 40.93 23.57
C VAL A 720 36.29 39.70 22.79
N SER A 721 35.52 38.62 22.87
CA SER A 721 35.78 37.40 22.12
C SER A 721 34.85 37.32 20.91
N SER A 722 35.38 36.95 19.75
CA SER A 722 34.64 36.94 18.48
C SER A 722 35.02 35.77 17.58
N TYR A 723 34.01 35.25 16.88
CA TYR A 723 34.14 34.26 15.81
C TYR A 723 33.66 34.91 14.51
N ALA A 724 34.45 34.83 13.44
CA ALA A 724 34.16 35.51 12.18
C ALA A 724 33.15 34.77 11.26
N GLY A 725 32.74 33.55 11.62
CA GLY A 725 31.97 32.67 10.74
C GLY A 725 32.84 31.97 9.68
N GLU A 726 32.20 31.14 8.86
CA GLU A 726 32.84 30.43 7.73
C GLU A 726 32.36 30.97 6.38
N SER A 727 33.26 31.06 5.39
CA SER A 727 32.96 31.60 4.05
C SER A 727 32.07 30.69 3.20
N ASN A 728 31.98 29.40 3.55
CA ASN A 728 31.29 28.38 2.75
C ASN A 728 29.91 28.03 3.34
N TYR A 729 29.15 29.07 3.73
CA TYR A 729 27.72 29.02 4.07
C TYR A 729 27.28 28.19 5.30
N TYR A 730 28.19 27.76 6.19
CA TYR A 730 27.82 26.85 7.29
C TYR A 730 27.54 27.51 8.66
N TYR A 731 28.36 28.46 9.14
CA TYR A 731 28.21 29.08 10.48
C TYR A 731 28.28 30.62 10.47
N GLU A 732 27.39 31.30 11.23
CA GLU A 732 27.41 32.77 11.42
C GLU A 732 28.54 33.22 12.35
N SER A 733 28.95 34.48 12.22
CA SER A 733 29.79 35.16 13.19
C SER A 733 29.07 35.39 14.51
N SER A 734 29.78 35.28 15.63
CA SER A 734 29.27 35.57 16.97
C SER A 734 30.30 36.36 17.78
N ILE A 735 29.81 37.09 18.78
CA ILE A 735 30.62 37.93 19.66
C ILE A 735 30.11 37.78 21.10
N THR A 736 31.02 37.83 22.06
CA THR A 736 30.70 37.77 23.49
C THR A 736 31.64 38.65 24.28
N ASN A 737 31.10 39.27 25.32
CA ASN A 737 31.83 40.16 26.21
C ASN A 737 31.92 39.49 27.58
N SER A 738 33.10 39.55 28.17
CA SER A 738 33.40 38.99 29.49
C SER A 738 34.44 39.85 30.19
N ILE A 739 34.70 39.58 31.47
CA ILE A 739 35.69 40.32 32.26
C ILE A 739 36.76 39.40 32.84
N ILE A 740 37.98 39.92 32.93
CA ILE A 740 38.94 39.48 33.94
C ILE A 740 38.98 40.54 35.03
N CYS A 741 38.75 40.13 36.27
CA CYS A 741 39.08 40.94 37.45
C CYS A 741 40.24 40.27 38.17
N MET A 742 41.34 41.00 38.38
CA MET A 742 42.46 40.55 39.22
C MET A 742 42.60 41.45 40.43
N PHE A 743 42.63 40.85 41.62
CA PHE A 743 42.69 41.57 42.88
C PHE A 743 44.07 41.49 43.52
N ASP A 744 44.36 42.50 44.32
CA ASP A 744 45.33 42.47 45.41
C ASP A 744 44.65 43.07 46.65
N ASN A 745 45.16 42.76 47.85
CA ASN A 745 44.51 43.13 49.11
C ASN A 745 44.71 44.62 49.50
N GLU A 746 45.45 45.39 48.69
CA GLU A 746 45.75 46.81 48.92
C GLU A 746 44.78 47.73 48.14
N SER A 747 43.49 47.69 48.47
CA SER A 747 42.53 48.70 48.00
C SER A 747 42.30 49.79 49.04
N THR A 748 42.30 51.04 48.58
CA THR A 748 41.93 52.25 49.35
C THR A 748 40.41 52.48 49.40
N THR A 749 39.59 51.50 49.06
CA THR A 749 38.13 51.64 48.95
C THR A 749 37.42 50.35 49.34
N ASN A 750 36.33 50.48 50.11
CA ASN A 750 35.64 49.38 50.75
C ASN A 750 34.23 49.21 50.18
N LEU A 751 33.88 47.99 49.75
CA LEU A 751 32.53 47.63 49.31
C LEU A 751 32.02 46.46 50.16
N VAL A 752 30.92 46.67 50.88
CA VAL A 752 30.40 45.68 51.85
C VAL A 752 29.02 45.19 51.44
N GLY A 753 28.87 43.87 51.33
CA GLY A 753 27.61 43.15 51.18
C GLY A 753 27.42 42.09 52.27
N LYS A 754 26.22 41.49 52.33
CA LYS A 754 25.87 40.40 53.26
C LYS A 754 24.96 39.39 52.59
N ASP A 755 25.07 38.13 52.99
CA ASP A 755 24.17 37.07 52.52
C ASP A 755 22.71 37.42 52.82
N PHE A 756 21.83 37.05 51.89
CA PHE A 756 20.50 37.62 51.78
C PHE A 756 19.45 36.55 51.49
N GLU A 757 18.52 36.37 52.41
CA GLU A 757 17.39 35.47 52.23
C GLU A 757 16.11 36.25 51.94
N MET A 758 15.30 35.76 51.00
CA MET A 758 13.96 36.28 50.73
C MET A 758 12.99 35.15 50.38
N TYR A 759 11.69 35.32 50.57
CA TYR A 759 10.69 34.43 49.97
C TYR A 759 10.37 34.88 48.53
N TYR A 760 9.94 33.95 47.69
CA TYR A 760 9.62 34.25 46.28
C TYR A 760 8.68 35.47 46.15
N LYS A 761 9.21 36.54 45.56
CA LYS A 761 8.56 37.85 45.38
C LYS A 761 8.06 38.54 46.67
N ASP A 762 8.81 38.45 47.78
CA ASP A 762 8.48 39.22 48.99
C ASP A 762 8.71 40.75 48.88
N GLY A 763 9.46 41.19 47.86
CA GLY A 763 9.72 42.60 47.55
C GLY A 763 11.02 43.17 48.12
N SER A 764 11.78 42.36 48.87
CA SER A 764 13.08 42.73 49.43
C SER A 764 14.13 42.95 48.34
N ARG A 765 15.17 43.73 48.65
CA ARG A 765 16.27 44.09 47.72
C ARG A 765 17.62 43.73 48.34
N TYR A 766 18.53 43.25 47.51
CA TYR A 766 19.94 43.14 47.89
C TYR A 766 20.62 44.50 47.84
N VAL A 767 21.49 44.79 48.81
CA VAL A 767 22.13 46.10 49.01
C VAL A 767 23.62 45.89 49.32
N VAL A 768 24.46 46.76 48.77
CA VAL A 768 25.88 46.90 49.15
C VAL A 768 26.21 48.36 49.41
N THR A 769 27.17 48.62 50.29
CA THR A 769 27.60 49.97 50.69
C THR A 769 29.05 50.20 50.28
N LEU A 770 29.33 51.30 49.59
CA LEU A 770 30.66 51.70 49.11
C LEU A 770 31.17 52.91 49.91
N THR A 771 32.39 52.81 50.47
CA THR A 771 33.06 53.89 51.22
C THR A 771 34.53 54.04 50.83
N ASP A 772 35.10 55.21 51.09
CA ASP A 772 36.55 55.43 51.02
C ASP A 772 37.31 54.73 52.17
N GLU A 773 38.64 54.90 52.21
CA GLU A 773 39.54 54.37 53.25
C GLU A 773 39.17 54.89 54.66
N ASP A 774 38.75 56.15 54.76
CA ASP A 774 38.28 56.82 55.98
C ASP A 774 36.83 56.46 56.37
N HIS A 775 36.19 55.54 55.61
CA HIS A 775 34.82 55.05 55.78
C HIS A 775 33.72 56.10 55.47
N ASN A 776 34.02 57.17 54.74
CA ASN A 776 33.02 58.10 54.23
C ASN A 776 32.26 57.48 53.04
N PRO A 777 30.92 57.66 52.94
CA PRO A 777 30.15 57.10 51.83
C PRO A 777 30.50 57.71 50.47
N LEU A 778 30.74 56.86 49.48
CA LEU A 778 31.04 57.28 48.11
C LEU A 778 29.76 57.30 47.28
N ALA A 779 29.15 58.48 47.17
CA ALA A 779 27.93 58.71 46.42
C ALA A 779 28.17 58.88 44.91
N SER A 780 27.15 58.58 44.09
CA SER A 780 27.18 58.72 42.63
C SER A 780 28.26 57.93 41.90
N LYS A 781 28.71 56.81 42.48
CA LYS A 781 29.68 55.86 41.89
C LYS A 781 28.96 54.66 41.29
N ASP A 782 29.50 54.10 40.21
CA ASP A 782 28.94 52.93 39.52
C ASP A 782 29.41 51.61 40.16
N VAL A 783 28.47 50.88 40.77
CA VAL A 783 28.67 49.52 41.29
C VAL A 783 28.02 48.51 40.34
N LYS A 784 28.83 47.60 39.80
CA LYS A 784 28.45 46.51 38.90
C LYS A 784 28.09 45.27 39.71
N PHE A 785 26.80 44.90 39.79
CA PHE A 785 26.35 43.62 40.34
C PHE A 785 26.43 42.53 39.27
N ILE A 786 26.98 41.37 39.59
CA ILE A 786 27.09 40.20 38.72
C ILE A 786 26.21 39.10 39.31
N ILE A 787 25.15 38.72 38.58
CA ILE A 787 24.15 37.71 38.98
C ILE A 787 23.98 36.75 37.82
N ASN A 788 24.20 35.44 38.03
CA ASN A 788 24.14 34.42 36.97
C ASN A 788 24.96 34.79 35.70
N GLY A 789 26.11 35.45 35.90
CA GLY A 789 26.99 35.92 34.82
C GLY A 789 26.58 37.25 34.16
N VAL A 790 25.38 37.77 34.42
CA VAL A 790 24.89 39.04 33.86
C VAL A 790 25.32 40.21 34.75
N VAL A 791 25.85 41.26 34.13
CA VAL A 791 26.32 42.48 34.82
C VAL A 791 25.22 43.56 34.84
N TYR A 792 24.93 44.11 36.01
CA TYR A 792 23.95 45.14 36.26
C TYR A 792 24.59 46.32 37.00
N THR A 793 24.84 47.43 36.31
CA THR A 793 25.32 48.66 36.94
C THR A 793 24.21 49.33 37.77
N ARG A 794 24.56 49.80 38.97
CA ARG A 794 23.72 50.64 39.84
C ARG A 794 24.59 51.76 40.41
N VAL A 795 23.99 52.94 40.51
CA VAL A 795 24.63 54.11 41.10
C VAL A 795 24.44 54.08 42.61
N THR A 796 25.47 54.41 43.38
CA THR A 796 25.37 54.60 44.83
C THR A 796 24.61 55.88 45.18
N ASP A 797 23.74 55.80 46.20
CA ASP A 797 23.04 56.97 46.75
C ASP A 797 23.94 57.82 47.67
N SER A 798 23.37 58.84 48.31
CA SER A 798 24.08 59.74 49.23
C SER A 798 24.64 59.05 50.49
N GLU A 799 24.20 57.83 50.79
CA GLU A 799 24.70 57.00 51.89
C GLU A 799 25.66 55.90 51.37
N GLY A 800 26.10 56.00 50.11
CA GLY A 800 27.01 55.04 49.49
C GLY A 800 26.34 53.72 49.11
N ASN A 801 25.01 53.60 49.21
CA ASN A 801 24.31 52.34 49.00
C ASN A 801 23.92 52.16 47.52
N ALA A 802 24.26 51.01 46.96
CA ALA A 802 23.72 50.51 45.69
C ALA A 802 22.77 49.34 45.97
N SER A 803 21.61 49.27 45.31
CA SER A 803 20.65 48.18 45.52
C SER A 803 20.01 47.60 44.26
N ILE A 804 19.67 46.33 44.30
CA ILE A 804 19.06 45.58 43.20
C ILE A 804 17.86 44.74 43.68
N ALA A 805 16.76 44.78 42.92
CA ALA A 805 15.63 43.89 43.12
C ALA A 805 15.92 42.54 42.46
N LEU A 806 15.55 41.46 43.14
CA LEU A 806 15.80 40.10 42.69
C LEU A 806 14.47 39.48 42.23
N ASN A 807 14.34 39.29 40.92
CA ASN A 807 13.22 38.57 40.30
C ASN A 807 13.76 37.28 39.68
N LEU A 808 14.22 36.39 40.56
CA LEU A 808 14.74 35.06 40.24
C LEU A 808 13.77 34.00 40.80
N ASP A 809 13.86 32.79 40.28
CA ASP A 809 13.09 31.65 40.81
C ASP A 809 13.68 31.15 42.14
N ALA A 810 12.91 30.34 42.87
CA ALA A 810 13.35 29.78 44.15
C ALA A 810 14.62 28.92 43.99
N GLY A 811 15.61 29.15 44.84
CA GLY A 811 16.95 28.55 44.75
C GLY A 811 18.03 29.44 45.38
N GLU A 812 19.29 29.00 45.29
CA GLU A 812 20.47 29.73 45.76
C GLU A 812 21.28 30.28 44.59
N VAL A 813 21.73 31.53 44.69
CA VAL A 813 22.48 32.24 43.64
C VAL A 813 23.57 33.09 44.28
N ASN A 814 24.81 32.97 43.79
CA ASN A 814 25.90 33.86 44.20
C ASN A 814 25.77 35.21 43.49
N ILE A 815 25.92 36.29 44.25
CA ILE A 815 25.99 37.67 43.76
C ILE A 815 27.37 38.26 44.08
N THR A 816 28.03 38.82 43.08
CA THR A 816 29.26 39.61 43.25
C THR A 816 28.94 41.06 42.97
N ALA A 817 29.36 42.01 43.81
CA ALA A 817 29.30 43.43 43.47
C ALA A 817 30.72 43.98 43.32
N VAL A 818 30.92 44.86 42.34
CA VAL A 818 32.24 45.38 41.95
C VAL A 818 32.16 46.89 41.69
N PHE A 819 33.01 47.66 42.35
CA PHE A 819 33.37 49.03 41.99
C PHE A 819 34.73 48.98 41.27
N ALA A 820 34.79 49.51 40.04
CA ALA A 820 35.96 49.35 39.19
C ALA A 820 37.17 50.22 39.59
N GLY A 821 36.99 51.16 40.53
CA GLY A 821 37.92 52.26 40.78
C GLY A 821 37.67 53.46 39.88
N ASP A 822 38.20 54.61 40.27
CA ASP A 822 38.27 55.85 39.48
C ASP A 822 39.57 56.63 39.80
N ASP A 823 39.72 57.84 39.26
CA ASP A 823 40.92 58.68 39.45
C ASP A 823 41.23 59.02 40.92
N GLU A 824 40.24 58.88 41.82
CA GLU A 824 40.33 59.26 43.24
C GLU A 824 40.25 58.05 44.19
N ASN A 825 39.61 56.94 43.77
CA ASN A 825 39.23 55.82 44.63
C ASN A 825 39.65 54.47 44.03
N GLY A 826 40.16 53.56 44.86
CA GLY A 826 40.62 52.24 44.46
C GLY A 826 39.49 51.28 44.04
N PHE A 827 39.87 50.19 43.38
CA PHE A 827 38.98 49.08 43.03
C PHE A 827 38.41 48.38 44.28
N ALA A 828 37.12 48.07 44.34
CA ALA A 828 36.53 47.37 45.50
C ALA A 828 35.52 46.29 45.06
N PHE A 829 35.38 45.19 45.82
CA PHE A 829 34.40 44.15 45.51
C PHE A 829 33.86 43.44 46.77
N THR A 830 32.72 42.75 46.63
CA THR A 830 32.17 41.85 47.65
C THR A 830 31.42 40.69 47.01
N GLN A 831 31.36 39.54 47.68
CA GLN A 831 30.66 38.33 47.23
C GLN A 831 29.76 37.80 48.33
N ASN A 832 28.50 37.49 47.98
CA ASN A 832 27.49 37.01 48.91
C ASN A 832 26.54 35.99 48.26
N THR A 833 25.84 35.24 49.10
CA THR A 833 24.81 34.28 48.67
C THR A 833 23.42 34.89 48.80
N VAL A 834 22.61 34.73 47.76
CA VAL A 834 21.16 34.99 47.77
C VAL A 834 20.43 33.66 47.85
N THR A 835 19.53 33.49 48.83
CA THR A 835 18.64 32.31 48.92
C THR A 835 17.19 32.76 48.77
N ILE A 836 16.56 32.41 47.65
CA ILE A 836 15.12 32.62 47.42
C ILE A 836 14.36 31.36 47.85
N LYS A 837 13.56 31.48 48.91
CA LYS A 837 12.78 30.39 49.50
C LYS A 837 11.45 30.23 48.76
N SER A 838 11.17 28.99 48.35
CA SER A 838 9.91 28.61 47.69
C SER A 838 8.71 28.92 48.58
N THR A 839 7.62 29.38 47.97
CA THR A 839 6.29 29.52 48.62
C THR A 839 5.39 28.29 48.42
N ILE A 840 5.86 27.27 47.69
CA ILE A 840 5.24 25.95 47.51
C ILE A 840 6.19 24.84 48.01
N ASP A 841 5.65 23.87 48.75
CA ASP A 841 6.33 22.63 49.16
C ASP A 841 5.46 21.42 48.79
N GLY A 842 5.95 20.55 47.91
CA GLY A 842 5.20 19.43 47.32
C GLY A 842 6.14 18.30 46.89
N TRP A 843 5.62 17.07 46.86
CA TRP A 843 6.43 15.87 46.66
C TRP A 843 5.87 14.92 45.60
N ASP A 844 6.78 14.18 44.98
CA ASP A 844 6.46 13.11 44.04
C ASP A 844 5.72 11.95 44.72
N ILE A 845 4.84 11.27 43.98
CA ILE A 845 4.00 10.19 44.50
C ILE A 845 4.04 9.00 43.55
N VAL A 846 4.28 7.82 44.12
CA VAL A 846 4.07 6.52 43.46
C VAL A 846 2.90 5.82 44.16
N LYS A 847 1.94 5.32 43.39
CA LYS A 847 0.78 4.56 43.90
C LYS A 847 0.35 3.48 42.92
N TYR A 848 -0.25 2.39 43.38
CA TYR A 848 -0.97 1.47 42.49
C TYR A 848 -2.35 2.03 42.11
N PHE A 849 -2.92 1.54 41.00
CA PHE A 849 -4.27 1.88 40.58
C PHE A 849 -5.28 1.66 41.72
N ARG A 850 -6.15 2.64 41.95
CA ARG A 850 -7.13 2.73 43.06
C ARG A 850 -6.59 2.77 44.50
N ASN A 851 -5.27 2.79 44.70
CA ASN A 851 -4.67 3.01 46.03
C ASN A 851 -5.18 4.30 46.70
N GLY A 852 -5.27 4.31 48.03
CA GLY A 852 -5.77 5.45 48.82
C GLY A 852 -4.95 6.74 48.76
N THR A 853 -3.69 6.71 48.30
CA THR A 853 -2.76 7.86 48.29
C THR A 853 -3.25 9.00 47.41
N GLN A 854 -3.13 10.23 47.89
CA GLN A 854 -3.56 11.48 47.24
C GLN A 854 -2.42 12.49 47.26
N TYR A 855 -2.46 13.47 46.36
CA TYR A 855 -1.44 14.52 46.30
C TYR A 855 -1.73 15.66 47.29
N TYR A 856 -0.67 16.17 47.90
CA TYR A 856 -0.69 17.30 48.82
C TYR A 856 0.46 18.24 48.48
N ALA A 857 0.18 19.54 48.49
CA ALA A 857 1.20 20.58 48.52
C ALA A 857 0.84 21.61 49.58
N LYS A 858 1.86 22.15 50.25
CA LYS A 858 1.77 23.21 51.24
C LYS A 858 2.10 24.55 50.57
N PHE A 859 1.35 25.58 50.93
CA PHE A 859 1.49 26.93 50.39
C PHE A 859 1.67 27.92 51.56
N ILE A 860 2.62 28.84 51.44
CA ILE A 860 2.98 29.82 52.47
C ILE A 860 3.05 31.23 51.86
N ASP A 861 2.70 32.26 52.64
CA ASP A 861 2.82 33.65 52.21
C ASP A 861 4.28 34.09 52.05
N SER A 862 4.48 35.28 51.50
CA SER A 862 5.81 35.89 51.33
C SER A 862 6.53 36.25 52.65
N LYS A 863 6.01 35.81 53.80
CA LYS A 863 6.62 35.94 55.13
C LYS A 863 6.78 34.57 55.81
N GLY A 864 6.53 33.47 55.10
CA GLY A 864 6.66 32.10 55.59
C GLY A 864 5.46 31.56 56.38
N ASN A 865 4.36 32.30 56.52
CA ASN A 865 3.16 31.84 57.24
C ASN A 865 2.30 30.95 56.34
N PRO A 866 1.62 29.91 56.85
CA PRO A 866 0.68 29.12 56.04
C PRO A 866 -0.41 29.98 55.39
N LEU A 867 -0.61 29.84 54.07
CA LEU A 867 -1.79 30.41 53.42
C LEU A 867 -3.02 29.63 53.85
N LYS A 868 -3.87 30.24 54.68
CA LYS A 868 -5.08 29.61 55.22
C LYS A 868 -6.29 29.91 54.35
N ASN A 869 -7.16 28.91 54.15
CA ASN A 869 -8.45 29.06 53.46
C ASN A 869 -8.33 29.80 52.11
N THR A 870 -7.22 29.57 51.40
CA THR A 870 -6.84 30.29 50.17
C THR A 870 -6.95 29.37 48.98
N ASP A 871 -7.51 29.86 47.89
CA ASP A 871 -7.63 29.11 46.64
C ASP A 871 -6.29 29.06 45.88
N VAL A 872 -5.77 27.86 45.75
CA VAL A 872 -4.58 27.50 44.97
C VAL A 872 -4.99 26.62 43.79
N ARG A 873 -4.13 26.44 42.79
CA ARG A 873 -4.47 25.67 41.59
C ARG A 873 -3.51 24.50 41.36
N PHE A 874 -4.05 23.39 40.87
CA PHE A 874 -3.30 22.25 40.37
C PHE A 874 -3.62 22.02 38.89
N ASN A 875 -2.62 21.85 38.05
CA ASN A 875 -2.77 21.36 36.68
C ASN A 875 -2.29 19.92 36.60
N ILE A 876 -3.13 19.00 36.09
CA ILE A 876 -2.75 17.62 35.80
C ILE A 876 -3.53 17.15 34.56
N ASN A 877 -2.86 16.50 33.61
CA ASN A 877 -3.40 16.12 32.29
C ASN A 877 -4.07 17.29 31.52
N GLY A 878 -3.55 18.51 31.69
CA GLY A 878 -4.09 19.71 31.03
C GLY A 878 -5.41 20.22 31.60
N VAL A 879 -5.91 19.63 32.69
CA VAL A 879 -7.10 20.07 33.40
C VAL A 879 -6.69 20.83 34.66
N LEU A 880 -7.25 22.04 34.82
CA LEU A 880 -6.97 22.94 35.92
C LEU A 880 -7.99 22.77 37.04
N TYR A 881 -7.52 22.55 38.27
CA TYR A 881 -8.33 22.31 39.45
C TYR A 881 -8.00 23.32 40.55
N THR A 882 -8.99 24.11 40.97
CA THR A 882 -8.87 24.95 42.18
C THR A 882 -9.08 24.11 43.43
N ARG A 883 -8.26 24.34 44.47
CA ARG A 883 -8.38 23.73 45.80
C ARG A 883 -8.11 24.79 46.86
N THR A 884 -8.89 24.75 47.93
CA THR A 884 -8.69 25.65 49.08
C THR A 884 -7.74 25.01 50.08
N THR A 885 -6.76 25.77 50.58
CA THR A 885 -5.81 25.32 51.60
C THR A 885 -6.44 25.22 53.00
N ASN A 886 -5.97 24.27 53.82
CA ASN A 886 -6.39 24.15 55.22
C ASN A 886 -5.64 25.13 56.16
N GLU A 887 -5.97 25.10 57.45
CA GLU A 887 -5.34 25.92 58.50
C GLU A 887 -3.80 25.77 58.62
N SER A 888 -3.23 24.71 58.07
CA SER A 888 -1.79 24.42 58.04
C SER A 888 -1.15 24.69 56.68
N GLY A 889 -1.90 25.28 55.73
CA GLY A 889 -1.42 25.66 54.39
C GLY A 889 -1.48 24.55 53.34
N TYR A 890 -1.99 23.36 53.67
CA TYR A 890 -2.03 22.24 52.71
C TYR A 890 -3.30 22.25 51.86
N ALA A 891 -3.13 22.11 50.55
CA ALA A 891 -4.21 21.78 49.62
C ALA A 891 -4.07 20.34 49.10
N ARG A 892 -5.20 19.63 48.99
CA ARG A 892 -5.28 18.21 48.61
C ARG A 892 -5.85 18.04 47.21
N MET A 893 -5.22 17.20 46.39
CA MET A 893 -5.69 16.79 45.07
C MET A 893 -5.92 15.28 44.99
N ASN A 894 -7.13 14.88 44.56
CA ASN A 894 -7.48 13.48 44.41
C ASN A 894 -6.85 12.90 43.13
N ILE A 895 -6.17 11.77 43.24
CA ILE A 895 -5.52 11.06 42.11
C ILE A 895 -6.30 9.77 41.81
N ASN A 896 -7.19 9.86 40.82
CA ASN A 896 -7.96 8.75 40.26
C ASN A 896 -7.71 8.66 38.74
N LEU A 897 -6.47 8.33 38.38
CA LEU A 897 -6.01 8.15 37.01
C LEU A 897 -5.75 6.66 36.73
N ASN A 898 -5.75 6.29 35.46
CA ASN A 898 -5.30 4.97 35.01
C ASN A 898 -3.77 4.81 35.23
N PRO A 899 -3.20 3.61 35.06
CA PRO A 899 -1.76 3.42 35.11
C PRO A 899 -1.02 4.29 34.08
N GLY A 900 0.09 4.88 34.51
CA GLY A 900 0.88 5.83 33.71
C GLY A 900 1.72 6.77 34.57
N GLU A 901 2.54 7.59 33.92
CA GLU A 901 3.28 8.68 34.56
C GLU A 901 2.67 10.03 34.19
N TYR A 902 2.51 10.90 35.19
CA TYR A 902 1.87 12.20 35.05
C TYR A 902 2.68 13.27 35.78
N ILE A 903 2.65 14.51 35.30
CA ILE A 903 3.17 15.67 36.03
C ILE A 903 1.98 16.43 36.62
N ILE A 904 2.04 16.74 37.91
CA ILE A 904 1.14 17.70 38.56
C ILE A 904 1.90 19.01 38.80
N THR A 905 1.31 20.13 38.39
CA THR A 905 1.86 21.47 38.67
C THR A 905 1.02 22.15 39.72
N ALA A 906 1.57 22.37 40.90
CA ALA A 906 1.04 23.25 41.93
C ALA A 906 1.30 24.71 41.53
N MET A 907 0.31 25.58 41.72
CA MET A 907 0.37 26.99 41.32
C MET A 907 -0.11 27.88 42.47
N HIS A 908 0.79 28.74 42.96
CA HIS A 908 0.55 29.66 44.06
C HIS A 908 -0.01 31.00 43.54
N PRO A 909 -0.87 31.72 44.31
CA PRO A 909 -1.46 32.99 43.86
C PRO A 909 -0.47 34.12 43.50
N ASN A 910 0.76 34.11 44.05
CA ASN A 910 1.85 35.04 43.67
C ASN A 910 2.49 34.74 42.29
N GLY A 911 2.04 33.68 41.61
CA GLY A 911 2.54 33.26 40.31
C GLY A 911 3.69 32.25 40.35
N GLU A 912 4.16 31.81 41.53
CA GLU A 912 5.07 30.67 41.62
C GLU A 912 4.38 29.38 41.17
N THR A 913 5.13 28.49 40.53
CA THR A 913 4.68 27.15 40.15
C THR A 913 5.72 26.10 40.52
N HIS A 914 5.27 24.96 41.03
CA HIS A 914 6.12 23.84 41.41
C HIS A 914 5.58 22.54 40.79
N GLY A 915 6.46 21.73 40.19
CA GLY A 915 6.08 20.51 39.47
C GLY A 915 6.51 19.25 40.21
N ASN A 916 5.61 18.29 40.35
CA ASN A 916 5.89 16.97 40.94
C ASN A 916 5.42 15.84 40.02
N LYS A 917 6.09 14.68 40.14
CA LYS A 917 5.79 13.47 39.39
C LYS A 917 4.78 12.58 40.12
N ILE A 918 3.76 12.12 39.41
CA ILE A 918 2.75 11.18 39.88
C ILE A 918 2.83 9.91 39.02
N THR A 919 3.31 8.81 39.58
CA THR A 919 3.35 7.50 38.91
C THR A 919 2.23 6.61 39.44
N VAL A 920 1.32 6.19 38.55
CA VAL A 920 0.29 5.20 38.84
C VAL A 920 0.69 3.86 38.25
N LEU A 921 0.94 2.87 39.10
CA LEU A 921 1.32 1.51 38.72
C LEU A 921 0.07 0.66 38.39
N SER A 922 0.22 -0.27 37.44
CA SER A 922 -0.85 -1.21 37.08
C SER A 922 -1.09 -2.23 38.21
N ILE A 923 -2.34 -2.67 38.36
CA ILE A 923 -2.70 -3.83 39.20
C ILE A 923 -2.90 -5.12 38.38
N LEU A 924 -2.57 -5.06 37.08
CA LEU A 924 -2.60 -6.17 36.13
C LEU A 924 -1.26 -6.22 35.37
N GLU A 925 -0.61 -7.38 35.37
CA GLU A 925 0.63 -7.65 34.63
C GLU A 925 0.42 -8.87 33.72
N GLY A 926 0.50 -8.70 32.40
CA GLY A 926 0.23 -9.76 31.42
C GLY A 926 1.15 -9.65 30.20
N ASN A 927 1.46 -10.80 29.58
CA ASN A 927 2.31 -10.89 28.40
C ASN A 927 1.53 -11.50 27.23
N ASP A 928 1.92 -11.14 26.02
CA ASP A 928 1.37 -11.71 24.78
C ASP A 928 1.68 -13.21 24.69
N LEU A 929 0.78 -13.97 24.03
CA LEU A 929 0.90 -15.42 23.89
C LEU A 929 0.83 -15.83 22.42
N VAL A 930 1.94 -16.31 21.88
CA VAL A 930 1.97 -17.09 20.64
C VAL A 930 1.90 -18.57 21.01
N LYS A 931 0.94 -19.31 20.42
CA LYS A 931 0.72 -20.73 20.72
C LYS A 931 0.31 -21.50 19.47
N TYR A 932 0.57 -22.80 19.45
CA TYR A 932 -0.03 -23.68 18.44
C TYR A 932 -1.45 -24.12 18.84
N TYR A 933 -2.28 -24.40 17.84
CA TYR A 933 -3.66 -24.86 18.02
C TYR A 933 -3.68 -26.10 18.92
N ARG A 934 -4.45 -26.02 20.01
CA ARG A 934 -4.56 -27.06 21.06
C ARG A 934 -3.27 -27.47 21.77
N ASN A 935 -2.18 -26.68 21.68
CA ASN A 935 -1.09 -26.85 22.65
C ASN A 935 -1.56 -26.43 24.06
N ASP A 936 -0.88 -26.92 25.10
CA ASP A 936 -1.27 -26.70 26.51
C ASP A 936 -0.95 -25.29 27.05
N SER A 937 -0.36 -24.41 26.23
CA SER A 937 -0.03 -23.04 26.65
C SER A 937 -1.28 -22.27 27.06
N GLN A 938 -1.28 -21.73 28.27
CA GLN A 938 -2.36 -20.93 28.83
C GLN A 938 -1.97 -19.46 28.81
N TYR A 939 -2.94 -18.55 28.68
CA TYR A 939 -2.72 -17.15 28.97
C TYR A 939 -2.75 -16.94 30.48
N TYR A 940 -1.81 -16.14 30.99
CA TYR A 940 -1.69 -15.81 32.41
C TYR A 940 -1.68 -14.30 32.57
N ILE A 941 -2.43 -13.81 33.55
CA ILE A 941 -2.29 -12.46 34.06
C ILE A 941 -2.04 -12.53 35.56
N LYS A 942 -1.07 -11.75 36.03
CA LYS A 942 -0.86 -11.53 37.46
C LYS A 942 -1.72 -10.35 37.89
N VAL A 943 -2.32 -10.48 39.04
CA VAL A 943 -3.32 -9.58 39.61
C VAL A 943 -2.81 -9.12 40.96
N LEU A 944 -2.78 -7.80 41.16
CA LEU A 944 -2.28 -7.19 42.38
C LEU A 944 -3.41 -6.48 43.13
N ASN A 945 -3.22 -6.33 44.44
CA ASN A 945 -3.97 -5.39 45.25
C ASN A 945 -3.48 -3.96 45.02
N ASP A 946 -4.17 -2.99 45.60
CA ASP A 946 -3.81 -1.58 45.53
C ASP A 946 -2.60 -1.20 46.41
N ASP A 947 -1.97 -2.16 47.08
CA ASP A 947 -0.65 -2.04 47.73
C ASP A 947 0.48 -2.73 46.94
N GLY A 948 0.18 -3.36 45.81
CA GLY A 948 1.14 -4.12 45.00
C GLY A 948 1.38 -5.56 45.44
N THR A 949 0.73 -6.03 46.51
CA THR A 949 0.77 -7.46 46.89
C THR A 949 -0.08 -8.30 45.93
N PRO A 950 0.19 -9.62 45.76
CA PRO A 950 -0.68 -10.51 45.00
C PRO A 950 -2.14 -10.47 45.47
N ALA A 951 -3.09 -10.37 44.54
CA ALA A 951 -4.52 -10.39 44.85
C ALA A 951 -4.93 -11.72 45.49
N LYS A 952 -5.95 -11.67 46.36
CA LYS A 952 -6.28 -12.82 47.22
C LYS A 952 -6.83 -13.99 46.40
N LYS A 953 -6.37 -15.21 46.74
CA LYS A 953 -6.91 -16.48 46.20
C LYS A 953 -8.45 -16.46 46.19
N GLY A 954 -9.05 -16.70 45.03
CA GLY A 954 -10.49 -16.74 44.84
C GLY A 954 -11.14 -15.42 44.41
N GLU A 955 -10.42 -14.30 44.37
CA GLU A 955 -10.89 -13.10 43.65
C GLU A 955 -11.08 -13.41 42.16
N THR A 956 -11.91 -12.64 41.45
CA THR A 956 -12.29 -12.93 40.05
C THR A 956 -11.80 -11.86 39.09
N VAL A 957 -11.12 -12.29 38.02
CA VAL A 957 -10.82 -11.51 36.81
C VAL A 957 -11.78 -11.93 35.71
N LYS A 958 -12.26 -10.96 34.93
CA LYS A 958 -13.09 -11.20 33.75
C LYS A 958 -12.23 -11.02 32.50
N PHE A 959 -12.01 -12.08 31.74
CA PHE A 959 -11.41 -12.00 30.41
C PHE A 959 -12.48 -11.82 29.34
N ASN A 960 -12.18 -11.06 28.29
CA ASN A 960 -12.89 -11.04 27.02
C ASN A 960 -11.91 -11.44 25.92
N ILE A 961 -12.27 -12.44 25.11
CA ILE A 961 -11.52 -12.80 23.90
C ILE A 961 -12.50 -13.30 22.85
N ASN A 962 -12.36 -12.83 21.60
CA ASN A 962 -13.25 -13.16 20.49
C ASN A 962 -14.75 -12.95 20.81
N GLY A 963 -15.08 -11.89 21.57
CA GLY A 963 -16.44 -11.57 22.01
C GLY A 963 -17.02 -12.45 23.13
N VAL A 964 -16.25 -13.41 23.65
CA VAL A 964 -16.68 -14.33 24.71
C VAL A 964 -16.05 -13.93 26.05
N PHE A 965 -16.90 -13.80 27.07
CA PHE A 965 -16.49 -13.44 28.43
C PHE A 965 -16.24 -14.67 29.31
N TYR A 966 -15.11 -14.67 30.03
CA TYR A 966 -14.70 -15.73 30.94
C TYR A 966 -14.31 -15.18 32.30
N ASN A 967 -15.06 -15.55 33.34
CA ASN A 967 -14.63 -15.30 34.72
C ASN A 967 -13.62 -16.37 35.16
N ARG A 968 -12.50 -15.93 35.74
CA ARG A 968 -11.42 -16.80 36.25
C ARG A 968 -10.96 -16.32 37.61
N THR A 969 -10.76 -17.27 38.51
CA THR A 969 -10.31 -16.98 39.88
C THR A 969 -8.79 -16.86 39.94
N VAL A 970 -8.31 -15.92 40.76
CA VAL A 970 -6.89 -15.76 41.10
C VAL A 970 -6.43 -16.90 42.02
N ASP A 971 -5.21 -17.39 41.83
CA ASP A 971 -4.57 -18.40 42.68
C ASP A 971 -3.84 -17.81 43.92
N GLU A 972 -3.06 -18.62 44.63
CA GLU A 972 -2.32 -18.21 45.84
C GLU A 972 -1.16 -17.24 45.56
N ASN A 973 -0.69 -17.17 44.32
CA ASN A 973 0.44 -16.36 43.88
C ASN A 973 0.00 -15.10 43.10
N GLY A 974 -1.31 -14.84 43.03
CA GLY A 974 -1.87 -13.71 42.31
C GLY A 974 -2.13 -13.97 40.83
N PHE A 975 -2.05 -15.20 40.32
CA PHE A 975 -2.28 -15.46 38.88
C PHE A 975 -3.72 -15.90 38.59
N ALA A 976 -4.34 -15.24 37.61
CA ALA A 976 -5.53 -15.74 36.93
C ALA A 976 -5.13 -16.25 35.54
N LYS A 977 -5.68 -17.40 35.12
CA LYS A 977 -5.30 -18.07 33.87
C LYS A 977 -6.47 -18.45 33.00
N LEU A 978 -6.27 -18.42 31.68
CA LEU A 978 -7.26 -18.81 30.68
C LEU A 978 -6.66 -19.79 29.66
N ASN A 979 -7.31 -20.94 29.49
CA ASN A 979 -6.98 -21.90 28.43
C ASN A 979 -7.46 -21.35 27.08
N ILE A 980 -6.55 -21.23 26.11
CA ILE A 980 -6.85 -20.70 24.77
C ILE A 980 -7.07 -21.86 23.80
N ASN A 981 -8.36 -22.13 23.54
CA ASN A 981 -8.86 -23.18 22.63
C ASN A 981 -9.59 -22.59 21.41
N LEU A 982 -9.12 -21.44 20.92
CA LEU A 982 -9.60 -20.82 19.69
C LEU A 982 -8.97 -21.48 18.46
N ASN A 983 -9.60 -21.30 17.29
CA ASN A 983 -9.04 -21.74 16.01
C ASN A 983 -7.77 -20.92 15.65
N PRO A 984 -6.99 -21.33 14.64
CA PRO A 984 -5.88 -20.52 14.16
C PRO A 984 -6.32 -19.11 13.73
N GLY A 985 -5.53 -18.10 14.10
CA GLY A 985 -5.85 -16.69 13.91
C GLY A 985 -5.17 -15.79 14.95
N ASP A 986 -5.33 -14.47 14.76
CA ASP A 986 -4.85 -13.43 15.66
C ASP A 986 -6.03 -12.85 16.46
N TYR A 987 -5.87 -12.73 17.78
CA TYR A 987 -6.92 -12.30 18.71
C TYR A 987 -6.37 -11.32 19.75
N ILE A 988 -7.21 -10.41 20.23
CA ILE A 988 -6.92 -9.60 21.41
C ILE A 988 -7.64 -10.22 22.61
N ILE A 989 -6.91 -10.47 23.70
CA ILE A 989 -7.51 -10.73 25.02
C ILE A 989 -7.51 -9.45 25.84
N THR A 990 -8.62 -9.15 26.51
CA THR A 990 -8.72 -8.07 27.49
C THR A 990 -9.11 -8.64 28.85
N ALA A 991 -8.28 -8.40 29.85
CA ALA A 991 -8.56 -8.71 31.25
C ALA A 991 -9.15 -7.48 31.94
N GLU A 992 -10.24 -7.68 32.69
CA GLU A 992 -10.91 -6.66 33.47
C GLU A 992 -10.90 -7.07 34.95
N TYR A 993 -10.34 -6.20 35.81
CA TYR A 993 -10.29 -6.41 37.26
C TYR A 993 -10.37 -5.06 38.00
N LYS A 994 -11.27 -4.97 38.99
CA LYS A 994 -11.58 -3.72 39.72
C LYS A 994 -11.75 -2.51 38.79
N GLY A 995 -12.33 -2.71 37.59
CA GLY A 995 -12.55 -1.65 36.59
C GLY A 995 -11.32 -1.15 35.85
N LEU A 996 -10.13 -1.74 36.06
CA LEU A 996 -9.00 -1.60 35.14
C LEU A 996 -9.15 -2.62 34.01
N GLN A 997 -8.89 -2.20 32.78
CA GLN A 997 -8.74 -3.07 31.62
C GLN A 997 -7.27 -3.15 31.21
N TYR A 998 -6.80 -4.35 30.87
CA TYR A 998 -5.44 -4.62 30.42
C TYR A 998 -5.51 -5.64 29.26
N SER A 999 -4.86 -5.35 28.14
CA SER A 999 -4.98 -6.15 26.92
C SER A 999 -3.64 -6.72 26.46
N ASN A 1000 -3.69 -7.92 25.87
CA ASN A 1000 -2.55 -8.61 25.27
C ASN A 1000 -2.96 -9.26 23.94
N ASN A 1001 -1.96 -9.51 23.09
CA ASN A 1001 -2.15 -10.22 21.83
C ASN A 1001 -2.04 -11.75 22.03
N ILE A 1002 -2.95 -12.48 21.38
CA ILE A 1002 -3.01 -13.95 21.39
C ILE A 1002 -2.97 -14.43 19.94
N LYS A 1003 -1.86 -15.05 19.53
CA LYS A 1003 -1.69 -15.64 18.19
C LYS A 1003 -1.80 -17.16 18.26
N VAL A 1004 -2.77 -17.73 17.57
CA VAL A 1004 -2.95 -19.19 17.47
C VAL A 1004 -2.47 -19.65 16.09
N LEU A 1005 -1.39 -20.42 16.06
CA LEU A 1005 -0.80 -21.00 14.86
C LEU A 1005 -1.45 -22.35 14.51
N PRO A 1006 -1.66 -22.69 13.23
CA PRO A 1006 -2.16 -24.01 12.84
C PRO A 1006 -1.11 -25.10 13.09
N ILE A 1007 -1.54 -26.25 13.63
CA ILE A 1007 -0.71 -27.47 13.71
C ILE A 1007 -0.71 -28.29 12.42
N LEU A 1008 -1.73 -28.09 11.58
CA LEU A 1008 -1.93 -28.77 10.31
C LEU A 1008 -1.96 -27.72 9.20
N THR A 1009 -1.01 -27.78 8.28
CA THR A 1009 -0.87 -26.84 7.16
C THR A 1009 -0.76 -27.60 5.85
N ALA A 1010 -1.32 -27.04 4.79
CA ALA A 1010 -1.28 -27.59 3.45
C ALA A 1010 -1.57 -26.48 2.43
N GLU A 1011 -1.04 -26.66 1.23
CA GLU A 1011 -1.21 -25.74 0.11
C GLU A 1011 -2.14 -26.35 -0.94
N ASP A 1012 -2.74 -25.50 -1.76
CA ASP A 1012 -3.58 -25.96 -2.88
C ASP A 1012 -2.72 -26.71 -3.91
N LEU A 1013 -3.24 -27.84 -4.42
CA LEU A 1013 -2.53 -28.67 -5.37
C LEU A 1013 -3.04 -28.45 -6.79
N LEU A 1014 -2.20 -27.85 -7.63
CA LEU A 1014 -2.35 -27.87 -9.08
C LEU A 1014 -1.55 -29.06 -9.65
N MET A 1015 -2.23 -29.95 -10.36
CA MET A 1015 -1.63 -31.15 -10.96
C MET A 1015 -2.32 -31.53 -12.27
N LYS A 1016 -1.66 -32.37 -13.08
CA LYS A 1016 -2.24 -32.98 -14.28
C LYS A 1016 -2.73 -34.39 -13.97
N TYR A 1017 -3.69 -34.88 -14.76
CA TYR A 1017 -4.23 -36.22 -14.57
C TYR A 1017 -3.11 -37.27 -14.68
N LYS A 1018 -2.97 -38.09 -13.63
CA LYS A 1018 -1.90 -39.10 -13.48
C LYS A 1018 -0.45 -38.57 -13.48
N ASP A 1019 -0.18 -37.29 -13.22
CA ASP A 1019 1.19 -36.74 -13.22
C ASP A 1019 2.07 -37.16 -12.03
N GLY A 1020 1.54 -37.99 -11.11
CA GLY A 1020 2.23 -38.51 -9.95
C GLY A 1020 2.42 -37.50 -8.79
N ARG A 1021 1.94 -36.25 -8.92
CA ARG A 1021 1.93 -35.31 -7.81
C ARG A 1021 1.03 -35.80 -6.69
N ARG A 1022 1.37 -35.39 -5.48
CA ARG A 1022 0.74 -35.86 -4.25
C ARG A 1022 0.32 -34.64 -3.45
N PHE A 1023 -0.91 -34.64 -2.95
CA PHE A 1023 -1.34 -33.63 -2.02
C PHE A 1023 -0.58 -33.83 -0.70
N LYS A 1024 0.10 -32.79 -0.22
CA LYS A 1024 0.90 -32.83 1.00
C LYS A 1024 0.25 -31.98 2.08
N ALA A 1025 0.10 -32.56 3.27
CA ALA A 1025 -0.20 -31.80 4.47
C ALA A 1025 0.92 -32.02 5.50
N LYS A 1026 1.39 -30.93 6.10
CA LYS A 1026 2.40 -30.92 7.16
C LYS A 1026 1.72 -30.86 8.53
N LEU A 1027 2.12 -31.76 9.42
CA LEU A 1027 1.74 -31.77 10.82
C LEU A 1027 2.94 -31.41 11.70
N VAL A 1028 2.71 -30.50 12.63
CA VAL A 1028 3.66 -30.15 13.70
C VAL A 1028 3.03 -30.38 15.07
N ASP A 1029 3.88 -30.49 16.10
CA ASP A 1029 3.46 -30.58 17.49
C ASP A 1029 3.02 -29.22 18.06
N GLY A 1030 2.75 -29.19 19.37
CA GLY A 1030 2.36 -27.97 20.07
C GLY A 1030 3.46 -26.91 20.20
N GLN A 1031 4.66 -27.19 19.69
CA GLN A 1031 5.88 -26.39 19.75
C GLN A 1031 6.40 -26.03 18.34
N GLY A 1032 5.80 -26.57 17.28
CA GLY A 1032 6.19 -26.35 15.89
C GLY A 1032 7.17 -27.37 15.32
N ASN A 1033 7.55 -28.41 16.08
CA ASN A 1033 8.42 -29.46 15.57
C ASN A 1033 7.63 -30.43 14.67
N PRO A 1034 8.24 -30.96 13.60
CA PRO A 1034 7.60 -31.98 12.77
C PRO A 1034 7.15 -33.23 13.56
N LEU A 1035 5.90 -33.66 13.35
CA LEU A 1035 5.39 -34.90 13.94
C LEU A 1035 5.51 -36.06 12.95
N SER A 1036 6.52 -36.92 13.14
CA SER A 1036 6.68 -38.18 12.39
C SER A 1036 5.71 -39.28 12.88
N GLY A 1037 5.36 -40.22 11.99
CA GLY A 1037 4.61 -41.42 12.36
C GLY A 1037 3.14 -41.18 12.72
N LYS A 1038 2.57 -40.01 12.40
CA LYS A 1038 1.18 -39.63 12.72
C LYS A 1038 0.27 -39.74 11.50
N THR A 1039 -0.96 -40.19 11.70
CA THR A 1039 -1.91 -40.43 10.60
C THR A 1039 -2.77 -39.20 10.33
N ILE A 1040 -2.55 -38.52 9.22
CA ILE A 1040 -3.50 -37.54 8.67
C ILE A 1040 -4.59 -38.29 7.88
N GLN A 1041 -5.85 -37.94 8.13
CA GLN A 1041 -6.98 -38.36 7.33
C GLN A 1041 -7.33 -37.26 6.31
N PHE A 1042 -7.20 -37.59 5.04
CA PHE A 1042 -7.67 -36.78 3.92
C PHE A 1042 -9.08 -37.20 3.52
N ASN A 1043 -10.00 -36.25 3.34
CA ASN A 1043 -11.31 -36.47 2.72
C ASN A 1043 -11.36 -35.73 1.39
N VAL A 1044 -11.67 -36.42 0.30
CA VAL A 1044 -11.94 -35.81 -1.00
C VAL A 1044 -13.12 -36.52 -1.66
N ASN A 1045 -14.12 -35.75 -2.12
CA ASN A 1045 -15.40 -36.26 -2.63
C ASN A 1045 -16.15 -37.24 -1.70
N GLY A 1046 -15.98 -37.11 -0.38
CA GLY A 1046 -16.59 -38.02 0.61
C GLY A 1046 -15.82 -39.33 0.82
N MET A 1047 -14.72 -39.55 0.09
CA MET A 1047 -13.83 -40.70 0.26
C MET A 1047 -12.68 -40.35 1.21
N PHE A 1048 -12.46 -41.20 2.21
CA PHE A 1048 -11.48 -40.98 3.27
C PHE A 1048 -10.20 -41.81 3.05
N TYR A 1049 -9.04 -41.16 3.11
CA TYR A 1049 -7.73 -41.76 2.92
C TYR A 1049 -6.81 -41.43 4.10
N SER A 1050 -6.32 -42.45 4.78
CA SER A 1050 -5.32 -42.30 5.85
C SER A 1050 -3.90 -42.32 5.30
N ARG A 1051 -3.04 -41.41 5.73
CA ARG A 1051 -1.62 -41.37 5.38
C ARG A 1051 -0.76 -40.98 6.58
N THR A 1052 0.34 -41.68 6.77
CA THR A 1052 1.29 -41.41 7.86
C THR A 1052 2.28 -40.32 7.44
N THR A 1053 2.63 -39.44 8.37
CA THR A 1053 3.66 -38.42 8.21
C THR A 1053 5.07 -39.01 8.20
N ASN A 1054 5.96 -38.44 7.39
CA ASN A 1054 7.40 -38.71 7.42
C ASN A 1054 8.11 -37.92 8.54
N ASP A 1055 9.44 -38.06 8.65
CA ASP A 1055 10.25 -37.39 9.67
C ASP A 1055 10.26 -35.84 9.56
N GLU A 1056 9.88 -35.30 8.40
CA GLU A 1056 9.65 -33.86 8.17
C GLU A 1056 8.20 -33.42 8.45
N GLY A 1057 7.35 -34.34 8.95
CA GLY A 1057 5.97 -34.08 9.35
C GLY A 1057 4.96 -34.07 8.19
N TYR A 1058 5.38 -34.42 6.96
CA TYR A 1058 4.49 -34.43 5.79
C TYR A 1058 3.83 -35.79 5.59
N ALA A 1059 2.49 -35.82 5.56
CA ALA A 1059 1.74 -36.92 4.96
C ALA A 1059 1.39 -36.57 3.52
N ALA A 1060 1.52 -37.54 2.61
CA ALA A 1060 1.28 -37.34 1.18
C ALA A 1060 0.21 -38.30 0.64
N LEU A 1061 -0.86 -37.76 0.06
CA LEU A 1061 -1.87 -38.52 -0.66
C LEU A 1061 -1.61 -38.49 -2.16
N ASN A 1062 -1.40 -39.66 -2.77
CA ASN A 1062 -1.44 -39.81 -4.22
C ASN A 1062 -2.86 -39.49 -4.71
N ILE A 1063 -2.98 -38.57 -5.64
CA ILE A 1063 -4.27 -38.18 -6.22
C ILE A 1063 -4.41 -38.85 -7.59
N ASN A 1064 -5.50 -39.59 -7.76
CA ASN A 1064 -5.88 -40.26 -9.01
C ASN A 1064 -7.40 -40.10 -9.21
N LEU A 1065 -7.87 -38.87 -9.02
CA LEU A 1065 -9.22 -38.43 -9.40
C LEU A 1065 -9.17 -37.97 -10.86
N MET A 1066 -10.31 -37.99 -11.55
CA MET A 1066 -10.42 -37.46 -12.91
C MET A 1066 -10.07 -35.96 -12.95
N PRO A 1067 -9.86 -35.36 -14.13
CA PRO A 1067 -9.75 -33.91 -14.26
C PRO A 1067 -10.95 -33.20 -13.61
N GLY A 1068 -10.69 -32.10 -12.90
CA GLY A 1068 -11.72 -31.38 -12.16
C GLY A 1068 -11.19 -30.55 -10.99
N ASN A 1069 -12.12 -29.84 -10.35
CA ASN A 1069 -11.86 -29.10 -9.12
C ASN A 1069 -12.48 -29.84 -7.94
N TYR A 1070 -11.64 -30.22 -6.97
CA TYR A 1070 -12.06 -30.92 -5.77
C TYR A 1070 -11.64 -30.14 -4.54
N ILE A 1071 -12.48 -30.20 -3.50
CA ILE A 1071 -12.08 -29.76 -2.16
C ILE A 1071 -11.51 -30.99 -1.45
N ILE A 1072 -10.25 -30.94 -1.07
CA ILE A 1072 -9.66 -31.89 -0.14
C ILE A 1072 -9.67 -31.27 1.26
N THR A 1073 -10.21 -31.98 2.23
CA THR A 1073 -10.10 -31.62 3.64
C THR A 1073 -9.09 -32.54 4.30
N SER A 1074 -7.95 -31.98 4.70
CA SER A 1074 -6.97 -32.68 5.53
C SER A 1074 -7.40 -32.55 6.99
N SER A 1075 -7.28 -33.63 7.75
CA SER A 1075 -7.66 -33.63 9.16
C SER A 1075 -6.76 -34.50 10.04
N TYR A 1076 -6.47 -33.99 11.23
CA TYR A 1076 -5.72 -34.66 12.28
C TYR A 1076 -6.35 -34.28 13.63
N ASP A 1077 -6.83 -35.28 14.37
CA ASP A 1077 -7.75 -35.11 15.50
C ASP A 1077 -8.92 -34.15 15.16
N ALA A 1078 -8.86 -32.91 15.66
CA ALA A 1078 -9.84 -31.87 15.39
C ALA A 1078 -9.29 -30.70 14.55
N ALA A 1079 -7.99 -30.68 14.24
CA ALA A 1079 -7.45 -29.76 13.26
C ALA A 1079 -7.97 -30.18 11.88
N ARG A 1080 -8.57 -29.24 11.14
CA ARG A 1080 -8.99 -29.41 9.75
C ARG A 1080 -8.50 -28.23 8.94
N ILE A 1081 -8.00 -28.51 7.74
CA ILE A 1081 -7.71 -27.51 6.71
C ILE A 1081 -8.30 -28.00 5.40
N SER A 1082 -8.94 -27.10 4.66
CA SER A 1082 -9.51 -27.38 3.35
C SER A 1082 -8.69 -26.65 2.30
N ASN A 1083 -8.32 -27.39 1.25
CA ASN A 1083 -7.55 -26.91 0.13
C ASN A 1083 -8.24 -27.30 -1.17
N ARG A 1084 -7.92 -26.58 -2.23
CA ARG A 1084 -8.32 -26.96 -3.59
C ARG A 1084 -7.32 -27.95 -4.16
N ILE A 1085 -7.84 -29.00 -4.78
CA ILE A 1085 -7.12 -29.77 -5.79
C ILE A 1085 -7.71 -29.39 -7.13
N SER A 1086 -6.88 -28.83 -8.00
CA SER A 1086 -7.21 -28.59 -9.40
C SER A 1086 -6.41 -29.57 -10.25
N ILE A 1087 -7.13 -30.54 -10.83
CA ILE A 1087 -6.58 -31.52 -11.75
C ILE A 1087 -6.90 -31.06 -13.18
N SER A 1088 -5.93 -30.53 -13.91
CA SER A 1088 -6.05 -30.40 -15.37
C SER A 1088 -5.87 -31.78 -16.03
N GLN A 1089 -6.35 -31.93 -17.26
CA GLN A 1089 -6.01 -33.11 -18.08
C GLN A 1089 -4.49 -33.16 -18.30
#